data_AF-A0A7J6YCX7-F1
#
_entry.id   AF-A0A7J6YCX7-F1
#
_cell.length_a   1.000
_cell.length_b   1.000
_cell.length_c   1.000
_cell.angle_alpha   90.00
_cell.angle_beta   90.00
_cell.angle_gamma   90.00
#
_symmetry.space_group_name_H-M   'P 1'
#
loop_
_entity.id
_entity.type
_entity.pdbx_description
1 polymer ?
#
loop_
_entity_poly.entity_id
_entity_poly.type
_entity_poly.pdbx_seq_one_letter_code
_entity_poly.pdbx_strand_id
1 'polypeptide(L)'
;MGNKYEEEYGKVQLPPRRSEDGGLREGMLIIRADEDCVGAAGDCENGFTPHPARAFAEIYLQPVVRSVLTAEQFMRWSKRELRLEEANLWSLVLELLLDAEQGSKYSPDAIGIADVQPHRRWYVSHLSHIQELLQRHTLLRRMNIVVRWLEQTYREGNTLLKLSASRSHEEAVLLRQIILSHLRGGELYRAIDLAVTAGDCTYSCLLNAAQMQTVYESWFHLTPLVPLFGEYGNGEVDQVWAGNTHRLDNLSQLYEDSVALSNSDEGRSAIGGLDAIVAAVLCGNLEVMEPAFLAAGNWKDALWCHLRAALVLCFTKTLMNAHHTVQPLYAGFVEKFTGSHDSWQEETARGVVQRLSERLQKNYLPFASLEEQLQMRVILQFLSPGGVDWMCITDDLYTKRIDGARIISHLLLCLDTAYNETLHSYSVQVYSNTLAIALAQYGQQLAQMPLYSTQDAMQAVIAMNLHLRDTRQRAAVYAAFLVACRRRELESSSRQDVEANEAKLVQLFCKADPVSALHDEVMRLLNQKTESTSLLTHNTVAEAVMWRAMHADSHEDFVVALREALEACVSFWLAEPHAELDAISDVSGILRRNILPYLQEKNETLGDIELIEAHFWIKFAEVRSTADEHARSTAQLDVALGGGDRTLVFQLAQDESALLRELHALTQEALSHGGALVRRSRSCVTAVTWIVQVFAEEVALSVRLATPGASVMMEQLRKVFALVEQLDGLGYIDPNLIPRQSARELFDAVRAARVACGQKSHDLLVSEAKKTAAARQLPL
;
A
#
# COMPACT_ATOMS: atom_id res chain seq x y z
N MET A 1 44.69 -21.80 -26.34
CA MET A 1 43.67 -22.76 -25.83
C MET A 1 42.40 -21.97 -25.59
N GLY A 2 41.55 -21.90 -26.60
CA GLY A 2 40.15 -21.46 -26.50
C GLY A 2 39.25 -22.69 -26.67
N ASN A 3 38.05 -22.66 -26.08
CA ASN A 3 37.10 -23.78 -26.19
C ASN A 3 36.51 -23.82 -27.60
N LYS A 4 36.43 -25.03 -28.18
CA LYS A 4 35.91 -25.38 -29.52
C LYS A 4 34.54 -24.76 -29.89
N TYR A 5 33.79 -24.26 -28.92
CA TYR A 5 32.48 -23.65 -29.11
C TYR A 5 32.56 -22.23 -29.70
N GLU A 6 33.60 -21.44 -29.36
CA GLU A 6 33.76 -20.07 -29.90
C GLU A 6 34.31 -20.07 -31.35
N GLU A 7 35.01 -21.13 -31.76
CA GLU A 7 35.52 -21.30 -33.13
C GLU A 7 34.45 -21.78 -34.12
N GLU A 8 33.37 -22.41 -33.66
CA GLU A 8 32.35 -23.03 -34.53
C GLU A 8 31.09 -22.16 -34.76
N TYR A 9 30.78 -21.22 -33.85
CA TYR A 9 29.55 -20.41 -33.95
C TYR A 9 29.77 -18.89 -34.01
N GLY A 10 31.01 -18.41 -33.87
CA GLY A 10 31.33 -16.98 -33.87
C GLY A 10 30.71 -16.22 -32.69
N LYS A 11 31.32 -15.08 -32.32
CA LYS A 11 30.68 -14.14 -31.40
C LYS A 11 29.64 -13.34 -32.19
N VAL A 12 28.37 -13.50 -31.85
CA VAL A 12 27.30 -12.61 -32.34
C VAL A 12 27.60 -11.20 -31.85
N GLN A 13 28.16 -10.38 -32.73
CA GLN A 13 28.24 -8.94 -32.52
C GLN A 13 26.86 -8.34 -32.79
N LEU A 14 26.21 -7.88 -31.72
CA LEU A 14 25.02 -7.05 -31.82
C LEU A 14 25.37 -5.76 -32.59
N PRO A 15 24.53 -5.30 -33.53
CA PRO A 15 24.76 -4.02 -34.19
C PRO A 15 24.68 -2.88 -33.17
N PRO A 16 25.46 -1.79 -33.33
CA PRO A 16 25.40 -0.67 -32.42
C PRO A 16 24.01 -0.05 -32.49
N ARG A 17 23.40 0.20 -31.33
CA ARG A 17 22.22 1.07 -31.18
C ARG A 17 22.52 2.38 -31.90
N ARG A 18 21.88 2.61 -33.05
CA ARG A 18 21.83 3.94 -33.64
C ARG A 18 20.68 4.71 -33.02
N SER A 19 21.05 5.92 -32.62
CA SER A 19 20.24 6.99 -32.05
C SER A 19 19.06 7.36 -32.94
N GLU A 20 18.05 7.91 -32.26
CA GLU A 20 16.91 8.66 -32.77
C GLU A 20 17.27 9.51 -34.01
N ASP A 21 16.49 9.36 -35.08
CA ASP A 21 15.89 10.47 -35.81
C ASP A 21 15.04 9.98 -37.00
N GLY A 22 13.88 10.62 -37.20
CA GLY A 22 13.18 10.67 -38.49
C GLY A 22 12.00 9.70 -38.66
N GLY A 23 10.79 10.20 -38.41
CA GLY A 23 9.55 9.47 -38.65
C GLY A 23 9.13 9.36 -40.12
N LEU A 24 8.05 8.62 -40.36
CA LEU A 24 6.94 8.99 -41.24
C LEU A 24 5.75 8.04 -41.05
N ARG A 25 4.58 8.64 -41.31
CA ARG A 25 3.19 8.26 -41.01
C ARG A 25 2.58 7.24 -41.99
N GLU A 26 1.35 6.86 -41.61
CA GLU A 26 0.22 6.30 -42.40
C GLU A 26 0.18 4.78 -42.55
N GLY A 27 -0.88 4.08 -42.16
CA GLY A 27 -2.15 4.48 -41.54
C GLY A 27 -3.10 3.28 -41.51
N MET A 28 -3.92 3.11 -40.45
CA MET A 28 -5.15 2.33 -40.57
C MET A 28 -6.14 2.61 -39.43
N LEU A 29 -7.28 3.16 -39.87
CA LEU A 29 -8.66 2.99 -39.42
C LEU A 29 -9.04 3.22 -37.95
N ILE A 30 -9.61 4.41 -37.77
CA ILE A 30 -10.45 4.91 -36.69
C ILE A 30 -11.70 4.03 -36.52
N ILE A 31 -11.93 3.52 -35.30
CA ILE A 31 -13.26 3.18 -34.80
C ILE A 31 -13.61 4.27 -33.78
N ARG A 32 -14.68 5.01 -34.08
CA ARG A 32 -15.19 6.10 -33.25
C ARG A 32 -15.71 5.53 -31.93
N ALA A 33 -15.17 6.03 -30.83
CA ALA A 33 -15.79 5.94 -29.51
C ALA A 33 -16.99 6.90 -29.49
N ASP A 34 -18.15 6.42 -29.02
CA ASP A 34 -19.21 7.30 -28.55
C ASP A 34 -18.71 8.02 -27.29
N GLU A 35 -18.14 9.20 -27.49
CA GLU A 35 -17.96 10.20 -26.45
C GLU A 35 -19.30 10.87 -26.19
N ASP A 36 -20.02 10.42 -25.16
CA ASP A 36 -21.01 11.23 -24.44
C ASP A 36 -21.39 10.50 -23.16
N CYS A 37 -20.50 10.54 -22.15
CA CYS A 37 -20.77 10.52 -20.70
C CYS A 37 -19.48 10.18 -19.91
N VAL A 38 -18.44 11.02 -20.02
CA VAL A 38 -17.37 11.09 -19.01
C VAL A 38 -17.28 12.53 -18.53
N GLY A 39 -18.21 12.90 -17.65
CA GLY A 39 -18.08 14.10 -16.85
C GLY A 39 -17.05 13.86 -15.74
N ALA A 40 -16.12 14.81 -15.60
CA ALA A 40 -15.05 14.91 -14.60
C ALA A 40 -13.71 14.23 -14.93
N ALA A 41 -13.15 14.54 -16.11
CA ALA A 41 -11.69 14.62 -16.30
C ALA A 41 -11.36 16.01 -16.86
N GLY A 42 -11.52 17.04 -16.02
CA GLY A 42 -11.14 18.41 -16.33
C GLY A 42 -9.93 18.81 -15.48
N ASP A 43 -8.92 19.34 -16.17
CA ASP A 43 -7.75 20.07 -15.66
C ASP A 43 -6.54 19.25 -15.17
N CYS A 44 -5.69 18.88 -16.13
CA CYS A 44 -4.24 18.73 -15.92
C CYS A 44 -3.46 19.15 -17.18
N GLU A 45 -3.75 20.35 -17.69
CA GLU A 45 -2.78 21.09 -18.52
C GLU A 45 -1.74 21.72 -17.58
N ASN A 46 -0.78 20.92 -17.09
CA ASN A 46 0.53 21.36 -16.59
C ASN A 46 1.41 20.15 -16.20
N GLY A 47 2.21 19.66 -17.16
CA GLY A 47 3.63 19.32 -16.98
C GLY A 47 4.12 18.22 -16.01
N PHE A 48 3.30 17.59 -15.18
CA PHE A 48 3.75 16.46 -14.34
C PHE A 48 2.78 15.29 -14.41
N THR A 49 3.22 14.18 -15.02
CA THR A 49 2.54 12.89 -14.85
C THR A 49 2.67 12.48 -13.38
N PRO A 50 1.56 12.32 -12.64
CA PRO A 50 1.61 11.94 -11.23
C PRO A 50 2.36 10.60 -11.07
N HIS A 51 3.17 10.49 -10.02
CA HIS A 51 3.97 9.30 -9.78
C HIS A 51 3.08 8.04 -9.73
N PRO A 52 3.52 6.90 -10.31
CA PRO A 52 2.82 5.61 -10.32
C PRO A 52 2.03 5.24 -9.06
N ALA A 53 2.69 5.39 -7.91
CA ALA A 53 2.13 5.05 -6.62
C ALA A 53 1.01 6.00 -6.17
N ARG A 54 0.97 7.24 -6.66
CA ARG A 54 -0.14 8.16 -6.39
C ARG A 54 -1.34 7.86 -7.29
N ALA A 55 -1.10 7.77 -8.60
CA ALA A 55 -2.17 7.59 -9.60
C ALA A 55 -3.03 6.34 -9.35
N PHE A 56 -2.41 5.25 -8.86
CA PHE A 56 -3.16 4.02 -8.57
C PHE A 56 -4.02 4.14 -7.31
N ALA A 57 -3.55 4.86 -6.29
CA ALA A 57 -4.29 5.04 -5.05
C ALA A 57 -5.50 5.97 -5.24
N GLU A 58 -5.39 6.96 -6.12
CA GLU A 58 -6.47 7.92 -6.42
C GLU A 58 -7.70 7.27 -7.09
N ILE A 59 -7.58 6.08 -7.69
CA ILE A 59 -8.73 5.35 -8.26
C ILE A 59 -9.77 5.00 -7.18
N TYR A 60 -9.33 4.74 -5.95
CA TYR A 60 -10.23 4.40 -4.85
C TYR A 60 -10.93 5.60 -4.24
N LEU A 61 -10.55 6.83 -4.62
CA LEU A 61 -11.26 8.04 -4.24
C LEU A 61 -12.56 8.23 -5.04
N GLN A 62 -12.77 7.42 -6.09
CA GLN A 62 -13.99 7.46 -6.88
C GLN A 62 -15.17 6.89 -6.07
N PRO A 63 -16.40 7.42 -6.27
CA PRO A 63 -17.58 6.99 -5.51
C PRO A 63 -17.96 5.53 -5.75
N VAL A 64 -17.58 4.98 -6.90
CA VAL A 64 -17.83 3.57 -7.27
C VAL A 64 -16.56 3.00 -7.86
N VAL A 65 -16.02 1.97 -7.21
CA VAL A 65 -14.87 1.19 -7.70
C VAL A 65 -15.40 -0.13 -8.26
N ARG A 66 -15.04 -0.47 -9.50
CA ARG A 66 -15.45 -1.71 -10.18
C ARG A 66 -14.24 -2.51 -10.61
N SER A 67 -14.21 -3.81 -10.35
CA SER A 67 -13.00 -4.63 -10.57
C SER A 67 -12.54 -4.65 -12.03
N VAL A 68 -13.46 -4.84 -12.98
CA VAL A 68 -13.18 -4.84 -14.43
C VAL A 68 -12.60 -3.50 -14.90
N LEU A 69 -13.22 -2.39 -14.52
CA LEU A 69 -12.76 -1.05 -14.90
C LEU A 69 -11.39 -0.72 -14.28
N THR A 70 -11.18 -1.09 -13.02
CA THR A 70 -9.90 -0.92 -12.34
C THR A 70 -8.79 -1.71 -13.03
N ALA A 71 -9.01 -2.98 -13.38
CA ALA A 71 -8.04 -3.79 -14.12
C ALA A 71 -7.71 -3.20 -15.50
N GLU A 72 -8.72 -2.71 -16.23
CA GLU A 72 -8.52 -2.06 -17.53
C GLU A 72 -7.71 -0.76 -17.42
N GLN A 73 -8.04 0.10 -16.46
CA GLN A 73 -7.33 1.36 -16.22
C GLN A 73 -5.86 1.10 -15.88
N PHE A 74 -5.60 0.16 -14.97
CA PHE A 74 -4.24 -0.23 -14.60
C PHE A 74 -3.47 -0.84 -15.78
N MET A 75 -4.10 -1.69 -16.59
CA MET A 75 -3.48 -2.21 -17.81
C MET A 75 -3.07 -1.08 -18.76
N ARG A 76 -3.99 -0.15 -19.09
CA ARG A 76 -3.72 0.97 -20.00
C ARG A 76 -2.59 1.86 -19.47
N TRP A 77 -2.59 2.11 -18.16
CA TRP A 77 -1.56 2.92 -17.52
C TRP A 77 -0.20 2.22 -17.53
N SER A 78 -0.14 0.92 -17.20
CA SER A 78 1.10 0.13 -17.29
C SER A 78 1.66 0.06 -18.72
N LYS A 79 0.79 -0.01 -19.74
CA LYS A 79 1.23 0.08 -21.15
C LYS A 79 1.82 1.45 -21.48
N ARG A 80 1.20 2.54 -21.02
CA ARG A 80 1.71 3.91 -21.20
C ARG A 80 3.09 4.10 -20.59
N GLU A 81 3.33 3.50 -19.42
CA GLU A 81 4.60 3.55 -18.70
C GLU A 81 5.62 2.48 -19.15
N LEU A 82 5.33 1.76 -20.25
CA LEU A 82 6.20 0.72 -20.82
C LEU A 82 6.53 -0.43 -19.84
N ARG A 83 5.64 -0.69 -18.87
CA ARG A 83 5.76 -1.79 -17.89
C ARG A 83 5.08 -3.04 -18.40
N LEU A 84 5.74 -3.74 -19.32
CA LEU A 84 5.13 -4.85 -20.08
C LEU A 84 4.58 -5.98 -19.19
N GLU A 85 5.37 -6.51 -18.24
CA GLU A 85 4.90 -7.64 -17.41
C GLU A 85 3.80 -7.23 -16.41
N GLU A 86 3.78 -5.97 -15.99
CA GLU A 86 2.68 -5.43 -15.18
C GLU A 86 1.41 -5.27 -16.03
N ALA A 87 1.52 -4.78 -17.27
CA ALA A 87 0.40 -4.72 -18.21
C ALA A 87 -0.14 -6.12 -18.53
N ASN A 88 0.74 -7.13 -18.65
CA ASN A 88 0.35 -8.52 -18.85
C ASN A 88 -0.45 -9.07 -17.66
N LEU A 89 -0.04 -8.75 -16.43
CA LEU A 89 -0.81 -9.10 -15.22
C LEU A 89 -2.20 -8.48 -15.23
N TRP A 90 -2.31 -7.18 -15.49
CA TRP A 90 -3.62 -6.52 -15.51
C TRP A 90 -4.51 -6.97 -16.66
N SER A 91 -3.92 -7.28 -17.83
CA SER A 91 -4.62 -7.89 -18.96
C SER A 91 -5.17 -9.28 -18.61
N LEU A 92 -4.39 -10.11 -17.92
CA LEU A 92 -4.83 -11.42 -17.42
C LEU A 92 -6.03 -11.29 -16.47
N VAL A 93 -5.91 -10.41 -15.48
CA VAL A 93 -6.98 -10.15 -14.51
C VAL A 93 -8.23 -9.66 -15.23
N LEU A 94 -8.09 -8.73 -16.18
CA LEU A 94 -9.19 -8.22 -16.97
C LEU A 94 -9.92 -9.32 -17.76
N GLU A 95 -9.21 -10.16 -18.51
CA GLU A 95 -9.81 -11.25 -19.30
C GLU A 95 -10.57 -12.25 -18.41
N LEU A 96 -10.01 -12.59 -17.24
CA LEU A 96 -10.65 -13.50 -16.29
C LEU A 96 -11.90 -12.88 -15.63
N LEU A 97 -11.88 -11.59 -15.33
CA LEU A 97 -13.03 -10.88 -14.77
C LEU A 97 -14.14 -10.66 -15.81
N LEU A 98 -13.79 -10.38 -17.07
CA LEU A 98 -14.74 -10.30 -18.18
C LEU A 98 -15.42 -11.66 -18.42
N ASP A 99 -14.68 -12.77 -18.38
CA ASP A 99 -15.28 -14.12 -18.44
C ASP A 99 -16.25 -14.37 -17.27
N ALA A 100 -15.88 -13.95 -16.06
CA ALA A 100 -16.74 -14.10 -14.89
C ALA A 100 -18.03 -13.27 -15.01
N GLU A 101 -17.93 -12.02 -15.48
CA GLU A 101 -19.09 -11.15 -15.70
C GLU A 101 -20.02 -11.71 -16.77
N GLN A 102 -19.44 -12.21 -17.86
CA GLN A 102 -20.19 -12.85 -18.94
C GLN A 102 -20.74 -14.23 -18.55
N GLY A 103 -20.17 -14.87 -17.53
CA GLY A 103 -20.52 -16.19 -17.03
C GLY A 103 -22.03 -16.37 -16.77
N SER A 104 -22.68 -15.35 -16.24
CA SER A 104 -24.12 -15.33 -15.94
C SER A 104 -25.02 -15.23 -17.17
N LYS A 105 -24.48 -14.76 -18.30
CA LYS A 105 -25.21 -14.55 -19.56
C LYS A 105 -25.13 -15.75 -20.49
N TYR A 106 -24.21 -16.68 -20.27
CA TYR A 106 -24.11 -17.90 -21.06
C TYR A 106 -25.31 -18.81 -20.80
N SER A 107 -25.95 -19.25 -21.87
CA SER A 107 -27.06 -20.20 -21.83
C SER A 107 -26.72 -21.42 -22.69
N PRO A 108 -26.11 -22.47 -22.10
CA PRO A 108 -25.71 -23.64 -22.88
C PRO A 108 -26.90 -24.34 -23.54
N ASP A 109 -28.07 -24.31 -22.89
CA ASP A 109 -29.29 -24.92 -23.44
C ASP A 109 -29.84 -24.13 -24.64
N ALA A 110 -29.50 -22.84 -24.77
CA ALA A 110 -29.84 -22.04 -25.95
C ALA A 110 -29.10 -22.51 -27.21
N ILE A 111 -28.04 -23.32 -27.09
CA ILE A 111 -27.28 -23.85 -28.23
C ILE A 111 -28.02 -24.99 -28.95
N GLY A 112 -29.22 -25.40 -28.50
CA GLY A 112 -30.16 -26.21 -29.29
C GLY A 112 -29.71 -27.65 -29.63
N ILE A 113 -28.48 -28.06 -29.29
CA ILE A 113 -27.93 -29.41 -29.55
C ILE A 113 -28.78 -30.48 -28.84
N ALA A 114 -29.35 -30.15 -27.69
CA ALA A 114 -30.23 -31.04 -26.93
C ALA A 114 -31.46 -31.47 -27.74
N ASP A 115 -32.00 -30.59 -28.59
CA ASP A 115 -33.18 -30.83 -29.44
C ASP A 115 -32.86 -31.73 -30.64
N VAL A 116 -31.57 -31.89 -30.96
CA VAL A 116 -31.10 -32.79 -32.02
C VAL A 116 -30.98 -34.20 -31.47
N GLN A 117 -31.63 -35.15 -32.16
CA GLN A 117 -31.57 -36.58 -31.86
C GLN A 117 -30.10 -37.04 -31.75
N PRO A 118 -29.71 -37.81 -30.70
CA PRO A 118 -28.30 -38.16 -30.45
C PRO A 118 -27.56 -38.73 -31.67
N HIS A 119 -28.19 -39.66 -32.40
CA HIS A 119 -27.62 -40.27 -33.61
C HIS A 119 -27.47 -39.33 -34.82
N ARG A 120 -27.94 -38.07 -34.72
CA ARG A 120 -27.86 -37.02 -35.76
C ARG A 120 -26.99 -35.84 -35.35
N ARG A 121 -26.45 -35.83 -34.13
CA ARG A 121 -25.65 -34.72 -33.60
C ARG A 121 -24.34 -34.49 -34.36
N TRP A 122 -23.85 -35.49 -35.10
CA TRP A 122 -22.70 -35.37 -35.99
C TRP A 122 -22.88 -34.37 -37.14
N TYR A 123 -24.11 -33.97 -37.48
CA TYR A 123 -24.38 -32.96 -38.51
C TYR A 123 -24.30 -31.51 -37.96
N VAL A 124 -24.31 -31.35 -36.63
CA VAL A 124 -24.13 -30.05 -35.99
C VAL A 124 -22.65 -29.64 -36.08
N SER A 125 -22.38 -28.36 -36.27
CA SER A 125 -21.02 -27.85 -36.39
C SER A 125 -20.16 -28.15 -35.16
N HIS A 126 -18.84 -28.32 -35.37
CA HIS A 126 -17.88 -28.53 -34.27
C HIS A 126 -17.91 -27.36 -33.27
N LEU A 127 -18.06 -26.14 -33.79
CA LEU A 127 -18.16 -24.92 -33.00
C LEU A 127 -19.29 -24.99 -31.97
N SER A 128 -20.50 -25.42 -32.34
CA SER A 128 -21.63 -25.50 -31.42
C SER A 128 -21.35 -26.45 -30.25
N HIS A 129 -20.80 -27.64 -30.53
CA HIS A 129 -20.47 -28.62 -29.48
C HIS A 129 -19.43 -28.08 -28.50
N ILE A 130 -18.42 -27.37 -29.01
CA ILE A 130 -17.37 -26.75 -28.19
C ILE A 130 -17.93 -25.58 -27.37
N GLN A 131 -18.79 -24.76 -27.96
CA GLN A 131 -19.46 -23.66 -27.27
C GLN A 131 -20.35 -24.18 -26.14
N GLU A 132 -21.14 -25.23 -26.38
CA GLU A 132 -21.94 -25.87 -25.34
C GLU A 132 -21.06 -26.41 -24.20
N LEU A 133 -19.98 -27.12 -24.51
CA LEU A 133 -19.03 -27.63 -23.52
C LEU A 133 -18.50 -26.51 -22.62
N LEU A 134 -17.98 -25.43 -23.20
CA LEU A 134 -17.37 -24.34 -22.43
C LEU A 134 -18.41 -23.50 -21.66
N GLN A 135 -19.63 -23.37 -22.17
CA GLN A 135 -20.70 -22.70 -21.43
C GLN A 135 -21.16 -23.53 -20.22
N ARG A 136 -21.22 -24.87 -20.35
CA ARG A 136 -21.55 -25.78 -19.24
C ARG A 136 -20.43 -25.92 -18.22
N HIS A 137 -19.16 -25.96 -18.65
CA HIS A 137 -18.02 -26.26 -17.76
C HIS A 137 -17.09 -25.05 -17.59
N THR A 138 -17.34 -24.27 -16.53
CA THR A 138 -16.60 -23.04 -16.20
C THR A 138 -15.08 -23.24 -16.09
N LEU A 139 -14.59 -24.38 -15.56
CA LEU A 139 -13.15 -24.59 -15.42
C LEU A 139 -12.44 -24.74 -16.77
N LEU A 140 -13.02 -25.52 -17.70
CA LEU A 140 -12.51 -25.63 -19.07
C LEU A 140 -12.59 -24.28 -19.81
N ARG A 141 -13.65 -23.51 -19.58
CA ARG A 141 -13.77 -22.15 -20.12
C ARG A 141 -12.64 -21.24 -19.64
N ARG A 142 -12.37 -21.21 -18.33
CA ARG A 142 -11.26 -20.43 -17.77
C ARG A 142 -9.91 -20.88 -18.30
N MET A 143 -9.67 -22.19 -18.45
CA MET A 143 -8.45 -22.70 -19.11
C MET A 143 -8.32 -22.15 -20.53
N ASN A 144 -9.41 -22.12 -21.31
CA ASN A 144 -9.44 -21.53 -22.65
C ASN A 144 -9.13 -20.03 -22.63
N ILE A 145 -9.67 -19.26 -21.69
CA ILE A 145 -9.36 -17.83 -21.54
C ILE A 145 -7.89 -17.61 -21.20
N VAL A 146 -7.30 -18.41 -20.31
CA VAL A 146 -5.87 -18.34 -19.97
C VAL A 146 -4.99 -18.66 -21.17
N VAL A 147 -5.33 -19.67 -21.98
CA VAL A 147 -4.59 -19.98 -23.22
C VAL A 147 -4.68 -18.83 -24.21
N ARG A 148 -5.87 -18.25 -24.39
CA ARG A 148 -6.06 -17.09 -25.28
C ARG A 148 -5.22 -15.88 -24.83
N TRP A 149 -5.16 -15.61 -23.54
CA TRP A 149 -4.30 -14.56 -22.99
C TRP A 149 -2.81 -14.85 -23.23
N LEU A 150 -2.36 -16.10 -23.03
CA LEU A 150 -0.98 -16.51 -23.33
C LEU A 150 -0.65 -16.28 -24.82
N GLU A 151 -1.54 -16.70 -25.72
CA GLU A 151 -1.39 -16.50 -27.16
C GLU A 151 -1.31 -15.02 -27.54
N GLN A 152 -2.08 -14.15 -26.90
CA GLN A 152 -1.97 -12.70 -27.07
C GLN A 152 -0.60 -12.17 -26.63
N THR A 153 -0.09 -12.61 -25.47
CA THR A 153 1.25 -12.19 -25.02
C THR A 153 2.36 -12.62 -25.95
N TYR A 154 2.27 -13.79 -26.59
CA TYR A 154 3.23 -14.21 -27.62
C TYR A 154 3.10 -13.39 -28.90
N ARG A 155 1.87 -13.04 -29.30
CA ARG A 155 1.60 -12.25 -30.51
C ARG A 155 2.24 -10.86 -30.45
N GLU A 156 2.13 -10.17 -29.31
CA GLU A 156 2.73 -8.85 -29.12
C GLU A 156 4.27 -8.88 -29.20
N GLY A 157 4.89 -10.03 -28.92
CA GLY A 157 6.35 -10.25 -29.03
C GLY A 157 6.86 -10.70 -30.41
N ASN A 158 5.96 -11.13 -31.32
CA ASN A 158 6.36 -11.61 -32.64
C ASN A 158 6.69 -10.44 -33.57
N THR A 159 7.96 -10.35 -34.02
CA THR A 159 8.33 -9.45 -35.12
C THR A 159 7.84 -10.03 -36.46
N LEU A 160 7.25 -9.18 -37.30
CA LEU A 160 6.79 -9.54 -38.64
C LEU A 160 7.99 -9.88 -39.56
N LEU A 161 8.42 -11.12 -39.54
CA LEU A 161 9.41 -11.64 -40.48
C LEU A 161 8.69 -12.11 -41.75
N LYS A 162 8.94 -11.41 -42.86
CA LYS A 162 8.48 -11.83 -44.19
C LYS A 162 9.55 -12.68 -44.86
N LEU A 163 9.29 -13.98 -45.01
CA LEU A 163 10.08 -14.85 -45.87
C LEU A 163 9.54 -14.76 -47.30
N SER A 164 10.41 -14.43 -48.25
CA SER A 164 10.12 -14.62 -49.68
C SER A 164 10.41 -16.07 -50.08
N ALA A 165 9.58 -16.63 -50.99
CA ALA A 165 9.61 -18.00 -51.52
C ALA A 165 10.87 -18.83 -51.20
N SER A 166 10.72 -19.81 -50.32
CA SER A 166 11.81 -20.62 -49.75
C SER A 166 12.48 -21.51 -50.81
N ARG A 167 13.82 -21.54 -50.85
CA ARG A 167 14.59 -22.49 -51.69
C ARG A 167 15.78 -23.15 -50.97
N SER A 168 16.10 -22.79 -49.72
CA SER A 168 17.18 -23.43 -48.95
C SER A 168 16.69 -24.23 -47.72
N HIS A 169 17.53 -25.15 -47.24
CA HIS A 169 17.25 -25.95 -46.03
C HIS A 169 17.10 -25.09 -44.77
N GLU A 170 17.93 -24.05 -44.63
CA GLU A 170 17.89 -23.10 -43.51
C GLU A 170 16.60 -22.27 -43.52
N GLU A 171 16.14 -21.85 -44.70
CA GLU A 171 14.86 -21.16 -44.87
C GLU A 171 13.67 -22.06 -44.52
N ALA A 172 13.74 -23.37 -44.81
CA ALA A 172 12.70 -24.32 -44.45
C ALA A 172 12.59 -24.51 -42.93
N VAL A 173 13.73 -24.58 -42.23
CA VAL A 173 13.78 -24.60 -40.76
C VAL A 173 13.20 -23.30 -40.19
N LEU A 174 13.63 -22.15 -40.71
CA LEU A 174 13.15 -20.84 -40.27
C LEU A 174 11.64 -20.67 -40.51
N LEU A 175 11.13 -21.12 -41.65
CA LEU A 175 9.68 -21.11 -41.94
C LEU A 175 8.89 -21.87 -40.87
N ARG A 176 9.36 -23.06 -40.49
CA ARG A 176 8.70 -23.91 -39.47
C ARG A 176 8.77 -23.30 -38.08
N GLN A 177 9.88 -22.64 -37.74
CA GLN A 177 10.00 -21.87 -36.50
C GLN A 177 9.01 -20.70 -36.46
N ILE A 178 8.87 -19.94 -37.55
CA ILE A 178 7.93 -18.81 -37.63
C ILE A 178 6.48 -19.31 -37.62
N ILE A 179 6.17 -20.39 -38.35
CA ILE A 179 4.84 -21.04 -38.30
C ILE A 179 4.51 -21.44 -36.86
N LEU A 180 5.44 -22.09 -36.16
CA LEU A 180 5.25 -22.46 -34.76
C LEU A 180 5.05 -21.22 -33.87
N SER A 181 5.76 -20.11 -34.13
CA SER A 181 5.57 -18.84 -33.43
C SER A 181 4.18 -18.23 -33.67
N HIS A 182 3.65 -18.31 -34.89
CA HIS A 182 2.28 -17.88 -35.19
C HIS A 182 1.24 -18.77 -34.53
N LEU A 183 1.43 -20.10 -34.53
CA LEU A 183 0.54 -21.03 -33.81
C LEU A 183 0.54 -20.75 -32.31
N ARG A 184 1.71 -20.47 -31.72
CA ARG A 184 1.84 -20.02 -30.32
C ARG A 184 1.18 -18.67 -30.06
N GLY A 185 1.10 -17.80 -31.06
CA GLY A 185 0.38 -16.53 -31.01
C GLY A 185 -1.13 -16.64 -31.29
N GLY A 186 -1.64 -17.86 -31.51
CA GLY A 186 -3.03 -18.11 -31.90
C GLY A 186 -3.38 -17.58 -33.30
N GLU A 187 -2.39 -17.36 -34.17
CA GLU A 187 -2.55 -16.72 -35.48
C GLU A 187 -2.51 -17.73 -36.63
N LEU A 188 -3.42 -18.71 -36.64
CA LEU A 188 -3.45 -19.75 -37.69
C LEU A 188 -3.52 -19.14 -39.10
N TYR A 189 -4.32 -18.08 -39.29
CA TYR A 189 -4.45 -17.42 -40.59
C TYR A 189 -3.11 -16.87 -41.10
N ARG A 190 -2.30 -16.25 -40.22
CA ARG A 190 -0.97 -15.77 -40.59
C ARG A 190 0.00 -16.90 -40.88
N ALA A 191 -0.10 -18.01 -40.15
CA ALA A 191 0.70 -19.20 -40.43
C ALA A 191 0.38 -19.78 -41.81
N ILE A 192 -0.91 -19.81 -42.20
CA ILE A 192 -1.36 -20.22 -43.53
C ILE A 192 -0.84 -19.26 -44.60
N ASP A 193 -1.06 -17.95 -44.43
CA ASP A 193 -0.62 -16.93 -45.38
C ASP A 193 0.89 -16.96 -45.59
N LEU A 194 1.66 -17.20 -44.51
CA LEU A 194 3.09 -17.36 -44.57
C LEU A 194 3.49 -18.61 -45.35
N ALA A 195 2.86 -19.75 -45.11
CA ALA A 195 3.12 -20.99 -45.85
C ALA A 195 2.81 -20.83 -47.35
N VAL A 196 1.71 -20.15 -47.68
CA VAL A 196 1.33 -19.81 -49.07
C VAL A 196 2.38 -18.88 -49.70
N THR A 197 2.78 -17.82 -48.99
CA THR A 197 3.76 -16.84 -49.49
C THR A 197 5.15 -17.46 -49.68
N ALA A 198 5.53 -18.39 -48.81
CA ALA A 198 6.77 -19.14 -48.90
C ALA A 198 6.74 -20.21 -50.01
N GLY A 199 5.56 -20.57 -50.54
CA GLY A 199 5.38 -21.62 -51.55
C GLY A 199 5.42 -23.04 -50.98
N ASP A 200 5.24 -23.21 -49.67
CA ASP A 200 5.19 -24.53 -49.03
C ASP A 200 3.75 -25.07 -49.07
N CYS A 201 3.41 -25.72 -50.19
CA CYS A 201 2.08 -26.30 -50.42
C CYS A 201 1.70 -27.32 -49.35
N THR A 202 2.66 -28.08 -48.82
CA THR A 202 2.42 -29.11 -47.81
C THR A 202 1.94 -28.47 -46.51
N TYR A 203 2.68 -27.48 -46.01
CA TYR A 203 2.29 -26.76 -44.79
C TYR A 203 1.02 -25.93 -44.98
N SER A 204 0.83 -25.33 -46.16
CA SER A 204 -0.41 -24.63 -46.47
C SER A 204 -1.61 -25.58 -46.38
N CYS A 205 -1.54 -26.76 -47.01
CA CYS A 205 -2.60 -27.76 -46.93
C CYS A 205 -2.82 -28.26 -45.50
N LEU A 206 -1.74 -28.57 -44.77
CA LEU A 206 -1.79 -29.06 -43.40
C LEU A 206 -2.47 -28.06 -42.44
N LEU A 207 -2.06 -26.80 -42.50
CA LEU A 207 -2.61 -25.75 -41.64
C LEU A 207 -4.07 -25.41 -41.98
N ASN A 208 -4.43 -25.37 -43.27
CA ASN A 208 -5.83 -25.25 -43.69
C ASN A 208 -6.66 -26.45 -43.21
N ALA A 209 -6.10 -27.66 -43.27
CA ALA A 209 -6.78 -28.88 -42.87
C ALA A 209 -7.12 -28.92 -41.36
N ALA A 210 -6.38 -28.17 -40.53
CA ALA A 210 -6.58 -28.07 -39.09
C ALA A 210 -7.69 -27.08 -38.67
N GLN A 211 -8.23 -26.27 -39.60
CA GLN A 211 -9.27 -25.28 -39.31
C GLN A 211 -10.57 -25.94 -38.83
N MET A 212 -11.14 -25.41 -37.76
CA MET A 212 -12.41 -25.88 -37.19
C MET A 212 -13.57 -25.72 -38.16
N GLN A 213 -14.41 -26.75 -38.28
CA GLN A 213 -15.67 -26.64 -39.01
C GLN A 213 -16.63 -25.70 -38.29
N THR A 214 -17.10 -24.70 -39.02
CA THR A 214 -18.06 -23.70 -38.55
C THR A 214 -19.21 -23.60 -39.55
N VAL A 215 -20.43 -23.54 -39.02
CA VAL A 215 -21.64 -23.34 -39.80
C VAL A 215 -22.40 -22.21 -39.13
N TYR A 216 -23.03 -21.34 -39.91
CA TYR A 216 -23.91 -20.31 -39.36
C TYR A 216 -25.15 -21.00 -38.77
N GLU A 217 -25.18 -21.11 -37.45
CA GLU A 217 -26.30 -21.72 -36.74
C GLU A 217 -27.31 -20.66 -36.32
N SER A 218 -28.58 -20.96 -36.57
CA SER A 218 -29.67 -20.02 -36.27
C SER A 218 -29.79 -19.68 -34.79
N TRP A 219 -29.22 -20.45 -33.86
CA TRP A 219 -29.31 -20.21 -32.41
C TRP A 219 -28.18 -19.37 -31.82
N PHE A 220 -27.12 -19.03 -32.56
CA PHE A 220 -26.00 -18.24 -32.01
C PHE A 220 -26.37 -16.80 -31.60
N HIS A 221 -27.51 -16.28 -32.04
CA HIS A 221 -28.02 -14.99 -31.56
C HIS A 221 -28.74 -15.09 -30.19
N LEU A 222 -29.03 -16.30 -29.70
CA LEU A 222 -29.78 -16.53 -28.47
C LEU A 222 -28.89 -16.55 -27.21
N THR A 223 -27.58 -16.73 -27.38
CA THR A 223 -26.59 -16.69 -26.29
C THR A 223 -25.28 -16.09 -26.77
N PRO A 224 -24.57 -15.30 -25.94
CA PRO A 224 -23.20 -14.91 -26.25
C PRO A 224 -22.31 -16.16 -26.41
N LEU A 225 -21.30 -16.06 -27.27
CA LEU A 225 -20.32 -17.12 -27.51
C LEU A 225 -19.07 -16.89 -26.65
N VAL A 226 -18.45 -17.99 -26.23
CA VAL A 226 -17.15 -17.98 -25.56
C VAL A 226 -16.07 -17.69 -26.60
N PRO A 227 -15.17 -16.71 -26.36
CA PRO A 227 -14.07 -16.47 -27.26
C PRO A 227 -13.06 -17.62 -27.19
N LEU A 228 -12.79 -18.27 -28.33
CA LEU A 228 -11.93 -19.45 -28.40
C LEU A 228 -10.47 -19.06 -28.72
N PHE A 229 -9.52 -19.87 -28.27
CA PHE A 229 -8.10 -19.69 -28.58
C PHE A 229 -7.74 -20.17 -30.00
N GLY A 230 -6.65 -19.63 -30.55
CA GLY A 230 -5.99 -20.10 -31.76
C GLY A 230 -6.89 -20.41 -32.96
N GLU A 231 -6.70 -21.60 -33.52
CA GLU A 231 -7.42 -22.13 -34.68
C GLU A 231 -8.93 -22.35 -34.45
N TYR A 232 -9.38 -22.27 -33.20
CA TYR A 232 -10.78 -22.36 -32.82
C TYR A 232 -11.44 -20.96 -32.79
N GLY A 233 -10.66 -19.89 -32.64
CA GLY A 233 -11.12 -18.51 -32.50
C GLY A 233 -11.62 -17.83 -33.78
N ASN A 234 -11.33 -18.39 -34.95
CA ASN A 234 -11.71 -17.81 -36.24
C ASN A 234 -13.17 -18.09 -36.64
N GLY A 235 -14.02 -18.54 -35.71
CA GLY A 235 -15.39 -19.01 -36.02
C GLY A 235 -16.48 -17.94 -36.05
N GLU A 236 -16.16 -16.68 -35.76
CA GLU A 236 -17.07 -15.53 -35.92
C GLU A 236 -17.13 -15.05 -37.38
N VAL A 237 -17.29 -15.98 -38.32
CA VAL A 237 -17.26 -15.65 -39.75
C VAL A 237 -18.67 -15.26 -40.20
N ASP A 238 -18.79 -14.15 -40.93
CA ASP A 238 -19.98 -13.76 -41.71
C ASP A 238 -20.34 -14.77 -42.84
N GLN A 239 -19.65 -15.93 -42.88
CA GLN A 239 -19.82 -16.96 -43.89
C GLN A 239 -20.78 -18.05 -43.38
N VAL A 240 -21.69 -18.46 -44.25
CA VAL A 240 -22.70 -19.51 -43.97
C VAL A 240 -22.05 -20.85 -43.59
N TRP A 241 -20.85 -21.12 -44.11
CA TRP A 241 -20.08 -22.33 -43.83
C TRP A 241 -18.58 -22.04 -44.04
N ALA A 242 -17.73 -22.41 -43.07
CA ALA A 242 -16.28 -22.27 -43.18
C ALA A 242 -15.52 -23.40 -42.44
N GLY A 243 -14.24 -23.59 -42.79
CA GLY A 243 -13.36 -24.60 -42.19
C GLY A 243 -13.54 -26.01 -42.76
N ASN A 244 -13.00 -27.02 -42.05
CA ASN A 244 -12.84 -28.38 -42.59
C ASN A 244 -13.73 -29.43 -41.90
N THR A 245 -14.61 -30.08 -42.67
CA THR A 245 -15.48 -31.18 -42.20
C THR A 245 -14.72 -32.43 -41.79
N HIS A 246 -13.54 -32.66 -42.38
CA HIS A 246 -12.66 -33.80 -42.10
C HIS A 246 -11.55 -33.47 -41.11
N ARG A 247 -11.71 -32.40 -40.32
CA ARG A 247 -10.69 -31.97 -39.36
C ARG A 247 -10.23 -33.10 -38.43
N LEU A 248 -11.14 -33.91 -37.90
CA LEU A 248 -10.80 -34.98 -36.96
C LEU A 248 -9.98 -36.11 -37.60
N ASP A 249 -10.23 -36.41 -38.88
CA ASP A 249 -9.41 -37.34 -39.66
C ASP A 249 -7.98 -36.79 -39.80
N ASN A 250 -7.85 -35.48 -40.04
CA ASN A 250 -6.55 -34.82 -40.15
C ASN A 250 -5.82 -34.74 -38.81
N LEU A 251 -6.52 -34.42 -37.70
CA LEU A 251 -5.91 -34.42 -36.37
C LEU A 251 -5.43 -35.83 -35.97
N SER A 252 -6.17 -36.87 -36.40
CA SER A 252 -5.77 -38.25 -36.20
C SER A 252 -4.48 -38.59 -36.96
N GLN A 253 -4.38 -38.19 -38.23
CA GLN A 253 -3.16 -38.36 -39.01
C GLN A 253 -1.99 -37.59 -38.40
N LEU A 254 -2.20 -36.34 -37.98
CA LEU A 254 -1.16 -35.53 -37.34
C LEU A 254 -0.70 -36.13 -36.00
N TYR A 255 -1.59 -36.80 -35.27
CA TYR A 255 -1.18 -37.56 -34.08
C TYR A 255 -0.23 -38.70 -34.45
N GLU A 256 -0.59 -39.54 -35.43
CA GLU A 256 0.27 -40.63 -35.89
C GLU A 256 1.62 -40.11 -36.41
N ASP A 257 1.61 -39.04 -37.21
CA ASP A 257 2.81 -38.41 -37.74
C ASP A 257 3.68 -37.86 -36.61
N SER A 258 3.08 -37.22 -35.59
CA SER A 258 3.84 -36.69 -34.44
C SER A 258 4.57 -37.79 -33.67
N VAL A 259 3.93 -38.95 -33.47
CA VAL A 259 4.49 -40.11 -32.76
C VAL A 259 5.53 -40.83 -33.62
N ALA A 260 5.28 -40.99 -34.92
CA ALA A 260 6.20 -41.63 -35.84
C ALA A 260 7.48 -40.79 -35.99
N LEU A 261 7.34 -39.49 -36.23
CA LEU A 261 8.47 -38.59 -36.39
C LEU A 261 9.27 -38.49 -35.09
N SER A 262 8.64 -38.31 -33.92
CA SER A 262 9.35 -38.18 -32.64
C SER A 262 10.24 -39.39 -32.29
N ASN A 263 9.90 -40.57 -32.81
CA ASN A 263 10.62 -41.83 -32.56
C ASN A 263 11.57 -42.23 -33.70
N SER A 264 11.60 -41.47 -34.80
CA SER A 264 12.40 -41.77 -35.99
C SER A 264 13.75 -41.02 -35.99
N ASP A 265 14.69 -41.46 -36.83
CA ASP A 265 15.92 -40.71 -37.09
C ASP A 265 15.65 -39.39 -37.84
N GLU A 266 14.55 -39.30 -38.61
CA GLU A 266 14.12 -38.08 -39.28
C GLU A 266 13.67 -37.00 -38.28
N GLY A 267 12.98 -37.39 -37.19
CA GLY A 267 12.62 -36.47 -36.10
C GLY A 267 13.80 -35.94 -35.29
N ARG A 268 14.99 -36.53 -35.42
CA ARG A 268 16.23 -36.00 -34.84
C ARG A 268 16.84 -34.89 -35.70
N SER A 269 16.37 -34.70 -36.92
CA SER A 269 16.74 -33.55 -37.77
C SER A 269 16.00 -32.27 -37.32
N ALA A 270 16.56 -31.10 -37.64
CA ALA A 270 15.93 -29.82 -37.29
C ALA A 270 14.54 -29.65 -37.94
N ILE A 271 14.38 -30.09 -39.19
CA ILE A 271 13.10 -30.00 -39.92
C ILE A 271 12.10 -31.03 -39.37
N GLY A 272 12.49 -32.31 -39.33
CA GLY A 272 11.59 -33.38 -38.88
C GLY A 272 11.17 -33.23 -37.41
N GLY A 273 12.05 -32.70 -36.56
CA GLY A 273 11.71 -32.36 -35.18
C GLY A 273 10.68 -31.23 -35.09
N LEU A 274 10.82 -30.17 -35.90
CA LEU A 274 9.82 -29.08 -35.95
C LEU A 274 8.49 -29.56 -36.55
N ASP A 275 8.51 -30.42 -37.57
CA ASP A 275 7.31 -31.01 -38.15
C ASP A 275 6.55 -31.86 -37.11
N ALA A 276 7.27 -32.67 -36.33
CA ALA A 276 6.69 -33.43 -35.22
C ALA A 276 6.04 -32.51 -34.16
N ILE A 277 6.69 -31.39 -33.82
CA ILE A 277 6.18 -30.42 -32.85
C ILE A 277 4.93 -29.70 -33.39
N VAL A 278 4.92 -29.25 -34.65
CA VAL A 278 3.75 -28.60 -35.24
C VAL A 278 2.57 -29.56 -35.29
N ALA A 279 2.79 -30.81 -35.71
CA ALA A 279 1.76 -31.84 -35.71
C ALA A 279 1.21 -32.07 -34.28
N ALA A 280 2.09 -32.18 -33.29
CA ALA A 280 1.73 -32.33 -31.89
C ALA A 280 0.92 -31.13 -31.33
N VAL A 281 1.27 -29.90 -31.70
CA VAL A 281 0.57 -28.67 -31.29
C VAL A 281 -0.86 -28.61 -31.81
N LEU A 282 -1.11 -29.13 -33.02
CA LEU A 282 -2.43 -29.14 -33.65
C LEU A 282 -3.31 -30.28 -33.11
N CYS A 283 -2.75 -31.47 -32.87
CA CYS A 283 -3.49 -32.63 -32.36
C CYS A 283 -3.53 -32.72 -30.82
N GLY A 284 -2.82 -31.84 -30.11
CA GLY A 284 -2.78 -31.83 -28.64
C GLY A 284 -1.94 -32.96 -28.03
N ASN A 285 -0.88 -33.41 -28.72
CA ASN A 285 0.00 -34.46 -28.22
C ASN A 285 1.03 -33.91 -27.21
N LEU A 286 0.66 -33.91 -25.93
CA LEU A 286 1.51 -33.40 -24.85
C LEU A 286 2.84 -34.15 -24.75
N GLU A 287 2.90 -35.45 -25.05
CA GLU A 287 4.10 -36.28 -24.93
C GLU A 287 5.25 -35.78 -25.83
N VAL A 288 4.92 -35.17 -26.98
CA VAL A 288 5.88 -34.57 -27.92
C VAL A 288 6.09 -33.07 -27.64
N MET A 289 5.03 -32.35 -27.26
CA MET A 289 5.11 -30.91 -26.97
C MET A 289 5.95 -30.63 -25.72
N GLU A 290 5.75 -31.40 -24.66
CA GLU A 290 6.32 -31.13 -23.34
C GLU A 290 7.86 -31.05 -23.36
N PRO A 291 8.61 -32.03 -23.92
CA PRO A 291 10.06 -31.93 -23.99
C PRO A 291 10.56 -30.70 -24.77
N ALA A 292 9.87 -30.33 -25.85
CA ALA A 292 10.26 -29.22 -26.72
C ALA A 292 10.07 -27.85 -26.05
N PHE A 293 8.93 -27.66 -25.37
CA PHE A 293 8.58 -26.38 -24.74
C PHE A 293 9.19 -26.20 -23.35
N LEU A 294 9.46 -27.30 -22.62
CA LEU A 294 10.14 -27.21 -21.34
C LEU A 294 11.64 -26.93 -21.47
N ALA A 295 12.27 -27.28 -22.60
CA ALA A 295 13.69 -27.03 -22.84
C ALA A 295 14.07 -25.54 -22.74
N ALA A 296 13.13 -24.64 -23.04
CA ALA A 296 13.33 -23.20 -22.97
C ALA A 296 13.33 -22.63 -21.53
N GLY A 297 12.89 -23.40 -20.54
CA GLY A 297 12.80 -22.94 -19.14
C GLY A 297 11.77 -21.84 -18.89
N ASN A 298 10.89 -21.53 -19.85
CA ASN A 298 9.84 -20.52 -19.72
C ASN A 298 8.55 -21.12 -19.14
N TRP A 299 8.05 -20.54 -18.05
CA TRP A 299 6.82 -21.00 -17.40
C TRP A 299 5.57 -20.77 -18.28
N LYS A 300 5.55 -19.71 -19.10
CA LYS A 300 4.43 -19.43 -20.03
C LYS A 300 4.30 -20.58 -21.04
N ASP A 301 5.42 -21.10 -21.53
CA ASP A 301 5.47 -22.18 -22.51
C ASP A 301 5.01 -23.50 -21.90
N ALA A 302 5.44 -23.78 -20.66
CA ALA A 302 4.98 -24.93 -19.88
C ALA A 302 3.46 -24.88 -19.65
N LEU A 303 2.93 -23.72 -19.28
CA LEU A 303 1.51 -23.54 -19.02
C LEU A 303 0.69 -23.65 -20.31
N TRP A 304 1.12 -22.96 -21.38
CA TRP A 304 0.46 -22.97 -22.69
C TRP A 304 0.37 -24.39 -23.23
N CYS A 305 1.47 -25.17 -23.24
CA CYS A 305 1.46 -26.50 -23.85
C CYS A 305 0.53 -27.48 -23.12
N HIS A 306 0.47 -27.43 -21.78
CA HIS A 306 -0.39 -28.30 -20.99
C HIS A 306 -1.87 -27.94 -21.13
N LEU A 307 -2.20 -26.65 -20.99
CA LEU A 307 -3.59 -26.20 -21.10
C LEU A 307 -4.11 -26.40 -22.53
N ARG A 308 -3.31 -26.07 -23.54
CA ARG A 308 -3.67 -26.27 -24.94
C ARG A 308 -3.89 -27.74 -25.26
N ALA A 309 -2.94 -28.62 -24.93
CA ALA A 309 -3.08 -30.05 -25.17
C ALA A 309 -4.34 -30.61 -24.50
N ALA A 310 -4.58 -30.24 -23.25
CA ALA A 310 -5.79 -30.65 -22.53
C ALA A 310 -7.07 -30.17 -23.23
N LEU A 311 -7.16 -28.90 -23.64
CA LEU A 311 -8.33 -28.36 -24.30
C LEU A 311 -8.60 -29.00 -25.67
N VAL A 312 -7.56 -29.21 -26.48
CA VAL A 312 -7.68 -29.90 -27.78
C VAL A 312 -8.25 -31.31 -27.58
N LEU A 313 -7.74 -32.06 -26.60
CA LEU A 313 -8.25 -33.40 -26.30
C LEU A 313 -9.68 -33.39 -25.74
N CYS A 314 -10.03 -32.42 -24.89
CA CYS A 314 -11.40 -32.24 -24.40
C CYS A 314 -12.39 -31.91 -25.54
N PHE A 315 -11.98 -31.06 -26.48
CA PHE A 315 -12.79 -30.73 -27.66
C PHE A 315 -12.97 -31.96 -28.55
N THR A 316 -11.90 -32.70 -28.84
CA THR A 316 -11.98 -33.96 -29.59
C THR A 316 -12.88 -34.98 -28.90
N LYS A 317 -12.75 -35.18 -27.59
CA LYS A 317 -13.61 -36.09 -26.80
C LYS A 317 -15.09 -35.71 -26.89
N THR A 318 -15.39 -34.41 -26.85
CA THR A 318 -16.75 -33.90 -26.99
C THR A 318 -17.33 -34.24 -28.36
N LEU A 319 -16.54 -34.08 -29.43
CA LEU A 319 -16.95 -34.42 -30.79
C LEU A 319 -17.07 -35.95 -31.00
N MET A 320 -16.20 -36.75 -30.38
CA MET A 320 -16.32 -38.22 -30.36
C MET A 320 -17.66 -38.65 -29.72
N ASN A 321 -18.02 -38.05 -28.58
CA ASN A 321 -19.29 -38.32 -27.91
C ASN A 321 -20.50 -37.87 -28.74
N ALA A 322 -20.33 -36.89 -29.63
CA ALA A 322 -21.34 -36.47 -30.62
C ALA A 322 -21.37 -37.33 -31.90
N HIS A 323 -20.64 -38.45 -31.92
CA HIS A 323 -20.54 -39.41 -33.03
C HIS A 323 -19.81 -38.88 -34.27
N HIS A 324 -18.91 -37.91 -34.13
CA HIS A 324 -17.97 -37.60 -35.21
C HIS A 324 -16.89 -38.68 -35.29
N THR A 325 -16.49 -39.04 -36.52
CA THR A 325 -15.48 -40.07 -36.77
C THR A 325 -14.09 -39.61 -36.35
N VAL A 326 -13.37 -40.47 -35.64
CA VAL A 326 -11.97 -40.30 -35.24
C VAL A 326 -11.26 -41.63 -35.46
N GLN A 327 -10.01 -41.62 -35.93
CA GLN A 327 -9.29 -42.87 -36.15
C GLN A 327 -8.97 -43.59 -34.82
N PRO A 328 -8.90 -44.93 -34.80
CA PRO A 328 -8.82 -45.69 -33.55
C PRO A 328 -7.62 -45.37 -32.65
N LEU A 329 -6.44 -45.11 -33.23
CA LEU A 329 -5.23 -44.83 -32.45
C LEU A 329 -5.33 -43.50 -31.70
N TYR A 330 -5.76 -42.44 -32.38
CA TYR A 330 -5.97 -41.14 -31.76
C TYR A 330 -7.16 -41.13 -30.78
N ALA A 331 -8.26 -41.82 -31.11
CA ALA A 331 -9.38 -42.02 -30.19
C ALA A 331 -8.93 -42.72 -28.89
N GLY A 332 -8.09 -43.76 -29.00
CA GLY A 332 -7.51 -44.45 -27.84
C GLY A 332 -6.64 -43.54 -26.98
N PHE A 333 -5.87 -42.62 -27.59
CA PHE A 333 -5.09 -41.61 -26.88
C PHE A 333 -5.97 -40.60 -26.12
N VAL A 334 -7.03 -40.11 -26.77
CA VAL A 334 -8.01 -39.19 -26.15
C VAL A 334 -8.69 -39.86 -24.95
N GLU A 335 -9.14 -41.11 -25.09
CA GLU A 335 -9.74 -41.88 -24.00
C GLU A 335 -8.77 -42.15 -22.85
N LYS A 336 -7.49 -42.42 -23.14
CA LYS A 336 -6.46 -42.60 -22.12
C LYS A 336 -6.26 -41.32 -21.28
N PHE A 337 -6.38 -40.15 -21.89
CA PHE A 337 -6.20 -38.87 -21.20
C PHE A 337 -7.45 -38.39 -20.46
N THR A 338 -8.62 -38.50 -21.09
CA THR A 338 -9.89 -37.98 -20.56
C THR A 338 -10.67 -38.98 -19.71
N GLY A 339 -10.49 -40.28 -19.94
CA GLY A 339 -11.28 -41.34 -19.34
C GLY A 339 -12.64 -41.54 -20.01
N SER A 340 -13.37 -42.55 -19.53
CA SER A 340 -14.65 -43.01 -20.10
C SER A 340 -15.86 -42.77 -19.17
N HIS A 341 -15.68 -42.03 -18.09
CA HIS A 341 -16.73 -41.76 -17.08
C HIS A 341 -17.63 -40.58 -17.46
N ASP A 342 -18.84 -40.51 -16.91
CA ASP A 342 -19.84 -39.47 -17.24
C ASP A 342 -19.43 -38.04 -16.84
N SER A 343 -18.49 -37.89 -15.90
CA SER A 343 -18.00 -36.60 -15.39
C SER A 343 -16.56 -36.27 -15.79
N TRP A 344 -16.10 -36.84 -16.90
CA TRP A 344 -14.70 -36.74 -17.35
C TRP A 344 -14.18 -35.30 -17.50
N GLN A 345 -15.05 -34.34 -17.84
CA GLN A 345 -14.68 -32.94 -18.11
C GLN A 345 -14.04 -32.29 -16.88
N GLU A 346 -14.71 -32.41 -15.73
CA GLU A 346 -14.25 -31.79 -14.49
C GLU A 346 -13.05 -32.52 -13.91
N GLU A 347 -13.04 -33.85 -13.95
CA GLU A 347 -11.93 -34.66 -13.46
C GLU A 347 -10.65 -34.40 -14.26
N THR A 348 -10.76 -34.39 -15.59
CA THR A 348 -9.63 -34.07 -16.48
C THR A 348 -9.11 -32.67 -16.21
N ALA A 349 -9.99 -31.67 -16.15
CA ALA A 349 -9.60 -30.29 -15.91
C ALA A 349 -8.90 -30.11 -14.55
N ARG A 350 -9.45 -30.69 -13.48
CA ARG A 350 -8.82 -30.66 -12.14
C ARG A 350 -7.47 -31.37 -12.13
N GLY A 351 -7.34 -32.53 -12.77
CA GLY A 351 -6.08 -33.28 -12.86
C GLY A 351 -4.99 -32.54 -13.66
N VAL A 352 -5.38 -31.75 -14.66
CA VAL A 352 -4.45 -30.87 -15.39
C VAL A 352 -4.01 -29.71 -14.50
N VAL A 353 -4.94 -29.03 -13.84
CA VAL A 353 -4.64 -27.90 -12.94
C VAL A 353 -3.76 -28.33 -11.78
N GLN A 354 -4.01 -29.50 -11.18
CA GLN A 354 -3.18 -30.04 -10.09
C GLN A 354 -1.73 -30.24 -10.53
N ARG A 355 -1.50 -30.94 -11.65
CA ARG A 355 -0.14 -31.15 -12.19
C ARG A 355 0.57 -29.85 -12.53
N LEU A 356 -0.17 -28.88 -13.08
CA LEU A 356 0.35 -27.55 -13.36
C LEU A 356 0.74 -26.80 -12.08
N SER A 357 -0.09 -26.86 -11.05
CA SER A 357 0.18 -26.18 -9.77
C SER A 357 1.47 -26.68 -9.12
N GLU A 358 1.66 -28.00 -9.04
CA GLU A 358 2.87 -28.63 -8.49
C GLU A 358 4.13 -28.21 -9.26
N ARG A 359 4.00 -28.12 -10.58
CA ARG A 359 5.08 -27.76 -11.48
C ARG A 359 5.45 -26.27 -11.37
N LEU A 360 4.47 -25.38 -11.42
CA LEU A 360 4.68 -23.94 -11.29
C LEU A 360 5.31 -23.62 -9.93
N GLN A 361 4.81 -24.24 -8.86
CA GLN A 361 5.32 -24.07 -7.51
C GLN A 361 6.76 -24.55 -7.34
N LYS A 362 7.09 -25.75 -7.85
CA LYS A 362 8.40 -26.34 -7.64
C LYS A 362 9.49 -25.74 -8.54
N ASN A 363 9.16 -25.45 -9.80
CA ASN A 363 10.18 -25.20 -10.83
C ASN A 363 10.29 -23.72 -11.24
N TYR A 364 9.25 -22.90 -11.05
CA TYR A 364 9.19 -21.56 -11.66
C TYR A 364 8.96 -20.43 -10.64
N LEU A 365 7.99 -20.57 -9.73
CA LEU A 365 7.64 -19.54 -8.74
C LEU A 365 8.86 -19.00 -7.95
N PRO A 366 9.82 -19.81 -7.48
CA PRO A 366 10.97 -19.28 -6.72
C PRO A 366 11.87 -18.33 -7.52
N PHE A 367 11.96 -18.53 -8.84
CA PHE A 367 12.95 -17.88 -9.71
C PHE A 367 12.36 -16.76 -10.58
N ALA A 368 11.04 -16.69 -10.72
CA ALA A 368 10.36 -15.71 -11.56
C ALA A 368 10.37 -14.29 -10.96
N SER A 369 10.16 -13.29 -11.83
CA SER A 369 9.95 -11.89 -11.41
C SER A 369 8.67 -11.73 -10.57
N LEU A 370 8.50 -10.60 -9.88
CA LEU A 370 7.31 -10.38 -9.04
C LEU A 370 6.02 -10.48 -9.85
N GLU A 371 5.98 -9.83 -11.01
CA GLU A 371 4.83 -9.78 -11.92
C GLU A 371 4.46 -11.17 -12.41
N GLU A 372 5.45 -11.96 -12.84
CA GLU A 372 5.22 -13.33 -13.30
C GLU A 372 4.75 -14.24 -12.17
N GLN A 373 5.24 -14.04 -10.94
CA GLN A 373 4.73 -14.76 -9.78
C GLN A 373 3.26 -14.42 -9.50
N LEU A 374 2.88 -13.15 -9.61
CA LEU A 374 1.50 -12.72 -9.48
C LEU A 374 0.63 -13.28 -10.62
N GLN A 375 1.12 -13.29 -11.86
CA GLN A 375 0.41 -13.90 -13.01
C GLN A 375 0.14 -15.38 -12.75
N MET A 376 1.16 -16.15 -12.37
CA MET A 376 1.01 -17.58 -12.03
C MET A 376 0.02 -17.80 -10.88
N ARG A 377 0.10 -17.00 -9.81
CA ARG A 377 -0.80 -17.10 -8.65
C ARG A 377 -2.25 -16.77 -9.00
N VAL A 378 -2.50 -15.71 -9.78
CA VAL A 378 -3.83 -15.35 -10.28
C VAL A 378 -4.43 -16.50 -11.10
N ILE A 379 -3.66 -17.06 -12.04
CA ILE A 379 -4.11 -18.20 -12.85
C ILE A 379 -4.50 -19.38 -11.95
N LEU A 380 -3.62 -19.76 -11.03
CA LEU A 380 -3.89 -20.88 -10.11
C LEU A 380 -5.10 -20.62 -9.21
N GLN A 381 -5.30 -19.37 -8.76
CA GLN A 381 -6.44 -18.98 -7.93
C GLN A 381 -7.77 -19.09 -8.70
N PHE A 382 -7.81 -18.66 -9.97
CA PHE A 382 -9.03 -18.77 -10.80
C PHE A 382 -9.32 -20.20 -11.28
N LEU A 383 -8.27 -21.02 -11.46
CA LEU A 383 -8.40 -22.42 -11.86
C LEU A 383 -8.62 -23.38 -10.67
N SER A 384 -8.35 -22.96 -9.44
CA SER A 384 -8.50 -23.78 -8.21
C SER A 384 -9.44 -23.14 -7.17
N PRO A 385 -10.72 -22.88 -7.50
CA PRO A 385 -11.60 -22.04 -6.68
C PRO A 385 -12.00 -22.58 -5.29
N GLY A 386 -11.48 -23.74 -4.85
CA GLY A 386 -11.71 -24.32 -3.52
C GLY A 386 -10.49 -25.01 -2.92
N GLY A 387 -9.28 -24.62 -3.34
CA GLY A 387 -8.01 -25.24 -2.93
C GLY A 387 -7.15 -24.36 -2.02
N VAL A 388 -5.83 -24.45 -2.23
CA VAL A 388 -4.77 -23.66 -1.55
C VAL A 388 -4.97 -22.16 -1.80
N ASP A 389 -4.72 -21.33 -0.78
CA ASP A 389 -4.63 -19.88 -0.93
C ASP A 389 -3.37 -19.50 -1.72
N TRP A 390 -3.51 -19.34 -3.04
CA TRP A 390 -2.42 -18.91 -3.90
C TRP A 390 -2.10 -17.42 -3.75
N MET A 391 -2.98 -16.66 -3.09
CA MET A 391 -2.83 -15.23 -2.81
C MET A 391 -2.26 -14.95 -1.40
N CYS A 392 -1.87 -16.00 -0.67
CA CYS A 392 -1.01 -15.87 0.51
C CYS A 392 0.41 -15.49 0.07
N ILE A 393 0.70 -14.20 0.16
CA ILE A 393 1.98 -13.60 -0.24
C ILE A 393 2.87 -13.44 1.00
N THR A 394 4.10 -13.95 0.92
CA THR A 394 5.12 -13.87 1.98
C THR A 394 5.83 -12.52 1.97
N ASP A 395 6.39 -12.11 3.12
CA ASP A 395 7.04 -10.81 3.30
C ASP A 395 8.20 -10.56 2.30
N ASP A 396 8.88 -11.62 1.86
CA ASP A 396 9.98 -11.54 0.89
C ASP A 396 9.53 -11.00 -0.48
N LEU A 397 8.27 -11.16 -0.85
CA LEU A 397 7.78 -10.76 -2.18
C LEU A 397 7.60 -9.25 -2.30
N TYR A 398 7.28 -8.58 -1.21
CA TYR A 398 7.10 -7.12 -1.22
C TYR A 398 8.42 -6.37 -1.45
N THR A 399 9.54 -6.97 -1.08
CA THR A 399 10.88 -6.37 -1.17
C THR A 399 11.62 -6.70 -2.46
N LYS A 400 11.11 -7.63 -3.29
CA LYS A 400 11.71 -7.97 -4.60
C LYS A 400 11.77 -6.79 -5.57
N ARG A 401 10.87 -5.82 -5.42
CA ARG A 401 10.75 -4.64 -6.27
C ARG A 401 10.43 -3.43 -5.40
N ILE A 402 11.00 -2.27 -5.73
CA ILE A 402 10.81 -1.02 -4.95
C ILE A 402 9.32 -0.68 -4.79
N ASP A 403 8.51 -0.85 -5.83
CA ASP A 403 7.05 -0.66 -5.81
C ASP A 403 6.26 -1.99 -5.71
N GLY A 404 6.86 -3.02 -5.09
CA GLY A 404 6.20 -4.32 -4.88
C GLY A 404 4.95 -4.23 -4.03
N ALA A 405 4.98 -3.46 -2.93
CA ALA A 405 3.80 -3.26 -2.08
C ALA A 405 2.63 -2.59 -2.83
N ARG A 406 2.93 -1.67 -3.77
CA ARG A 406 1.92 -1.06 -4.64
C ARG A 406 1.19 -2.12 -5.48
N ILE A 407 1.92 -2.87 -6.32
CA ILE A 407 1.27 -3.82 -7.25
C ILE A 407 0.49 -4.92 -6.51
N ILE A 408 1.02 -5.41 -5.39
CA ILE A 408 0.36 -6.41 -4.56
C ILE A 408 -0.92 -5.85 -3.93
N SER A 409 -0.86 -4.66 -3.33
CA SER A 409 -2.03 -4.02 -2.70
C SER A 409 -3.17 -3.83 -3.69
N HIS A 410 -2.87 -3.29 -4.87
CA HIS A 410 -3.87 -3.03 -5.90
C HIS A 410 -4.45 -4.32 -6.49
N LEU A 411 -3.64 -5.36 -6.67
CA LEU A 411 -4.13 -6.65 -7.14
C LEU A 411 -5.11 -7.26 -6.12
N LEU A 412 -4.75 -7.26 -4.84
CA LEU A 412 -5.59 -7.81 -3.79
C LEU A 412 -6.87 -7.00 -3.58
N LEU A 413 -6.80 -5.66 -3.65
CA LEU A 413 -8.00 -4.79 -3.63
C LEU A 413 -8.93 -5.04 -4.82
N CYS A 414 -8.37 -5.20 -6.03
CA CYS A 414 -9.14 -5.50 -7.23
C CYS A 414 -9.86 -6.85 -7.11
N LEU A 415 -9.18 -7.88 -6.59
CA LEU A 415 -9.77 -9.20 -6.37
C LEU A 415 -10.79 -9.23 -5.22
N ASP A 416 -10.57 -8.44 -4.16
CA ASP A 416 -11.57 -8.27 -3.10
C ASP A 416 -12.84 -7.59 -3.64
N THR A 417 -12.66 -6.56 -4.47
CA THR A 417 -13.76 -5.89 -5.17
C THR A 417 -14.51 -6.88 -6.07
N ALA A 418 -13.79 -7.70 -6.84
CA ALA A 418 -14.37 -8.74 -7.67
C ALA A 418 -15.14 -9.80 -6.87
N TYR A 419 -14.67 -10.13 -5.65
CA TYR A 419 -15.39 -11.02 -4.74
C TYR A 419 -16.70 -10.39 -4.26
N ASN A 420 -16.68 -9.11 -3.88
CA ASN A 420 -17.88 -8.37 -3.48
C ASN A 420 -18.88 -8.22 -4.65
N GLU A 421 -18.39 -8.15 -5.89
CA GLU A 421 -19.19 -8.15 -7.12
C GLU A 421 -19.66 -9.55 -7.57
N THR A 422 -19.33 -10.61 -6.82
CA THR A 422 -19.62 -12.02 -7.16
C THR A 422 -18.95 -12.55 -8.44
N LEU A 423 -17.96 -11.83 -8.96
CA LEU A 423 -17.15 -12.24 -10.11
C LEU A 423 -16.01 -13.20 -9.71
N HIS A 424 -15.58 -13.13 -8.45
CA HIS A 424 -14.56 -14.00 -7.89
C HIS A 424 -15.12 -14.79 -6.71
N SER A 425 -14.84 -16.08 -6.62
CA SER A 425 -15.39 -16.94 -5.55
C SER A 425 -14.56 -16.92 -4.27
N TYR A 426 -13.35 -16.36 -4.31
CA TYR A 426 -12.40 -16.41 -3.21
C TYR A 426 -12.23 -15.05 -2.53
N SER A 427 -12.35 -15.02 -1.20
CA SER A 427 -12.21 -13.79 -0.42
C SER A 427 -10.79 -13.68 0.12
N VAL A 428 -10.00 -12.74 -0.42
CA VAL A 428 -8.61 -12.50 0.02
C VAL A 428 -8.48 -12.10 1.49
N GLN A 429 -9.57 -11.60 2.11
CA GLN A 429 -9.60 -11.19 3.52
C GLN A 429 -10.04 -12.29 4.52
N VAL A 430 -10.76 -13.33 4.08
CA VAL A 430 -11.30 -14.34 5.02
C VAL A 430 -10.23 -15.37 5.37
N TYR A 431 -9.40 -15.70 4.38
CA TYR A 431 -8.41 -16.77 4.48
C TYR A 431 -7.02 -16.26 4.81
N SER A 432 -6.76 -14.95 4.67
CA SER A 432 -5.46 -14.35 4.95
C SER A 432 -5.55 -12.88 5.38
N ASN A 433 -4.54 -12.45 6.13
CA ASN A 433 -4.29 -11.05 6.48
C ASN A 433 -3.44 -10.32 5.43
N THR A 434 -3.12 -10.97 4.30
CA THR A 434 -2.19 -10.45 3.28
C THR A 434 -2.61 -9.08 2.76
N LEU A 435 -3.91 -8.83 2.54
CA LEU A 435 -4.36 -7.51 2.06
C LEU A 435 -4.03 -6.39 3.05
N ALA A 436 -4.29 -6.60 4.34
CA ALA A 436 -3.97 -5.62 5.37
C ALA A 436 -2.46 -5.36 5.50
N ILE A 437 -1.64 -6.42 5.40
CA ILE A 437 -0.18 -6.30 5.41
C ILE A 437 0.31 -5.51 4.19
N ALA A 438 -0.20 -5.84 2.99
CA ALA A 438 0.13 -5.14 1.76
C ALA A 438 -0.22 -3.64 1.84
N LEU A 439 -1.43 -3.33 2.30
CA LEU A 439 -1.90 -1.95 2.48
C LEU A 439 -1.08 -1.20 3.53
N ALA A 440 -0.69 -1.83 4.63
CA ALA A 440 0.16 -1.21 5.63
C ALA A 440 1.54 -0.85 5.06
N GLN A 441 2.16 -1.76 4.28
CA GLN A 441 3.44 -1.50 3.64
C GLN A 441 3.33 -0.43 2.54
N TYR A 442 2.28 -0.49 1.73
CA TYR A 442 2.03 0.50 0.69
C TYR A 442 1.71 1.88 1.28
N GLY A 443 0.96 1.95 2.38
CA GLY A 443 0.74 3.17 3.14
C GLY A 443 2.06 3.78 3.62
N GLN A 444 2.98 2.98 4.15
CA GLN A 444 4.33 3.47 4.51
C GLN A 444 5.09 4.03 3.30
N GLN A 445 5.00 3.37 2.13
CA GLN A 445 5.60 3.88 0.90
C GLN A 445 4.99 5.22 0.48
N LEU A 446 3.66 5.36 0.52
CA LEU A 446 2.96 6.61 0.22
C LEU A 446 3.38 7.74 1.17
N ALA A 447 3.50 7.45 2.47
CA ALA A 447 3.97 8.40 3.47
C ALA A 447 5.38 8.90 3.18
N GLN A 448 6.25 8.06 2.63
CA GLN A 448 7.65 8.39 2.32
C GLN A 448 7.85 9.06 0.95
N MET A 449 6.80 9.19 0.13
CA MET A 449 6.94 9.76 -1.22
C MET A 449 7.28 11.26 -1.18
N PRO A 450 8.37 11.69 -1.85
CA PRO A 450 8.69 13.10 -2.00
C PRO A 450 7.57 13.85 -2.74
N LEU A 451 7.29 15.09 -2.32
CA LEU A 451 6.29 15.99 -2.94
C LEU A 451 4.84 15.49 -2.92
N TYR A 452 4.55 14.35 -2.28
CA TYR A 452 3.18 13.92 -2.01
C TYR A 452 2.77 14.40 -0.61
N SER A 453 1.67 15.14 -0.54
CA SER A 453 1.18 15.68 0.72
C SER A 453 0.69 14.54 1.62
N THR A 454 0.99 14.63 2.92
CA THR A 454 0.58 13.61 3.88
C THR A 454 -0.95 13.52 4.01
N GLN A 455 -1.66 14.63 3.76
CA GLN A 455 -3.13 14.68 3.77
C GLN A 455 -3.76 13.96 2.57
N ASP A 456 -3.27 14.21 1.35
CA ASP A 456 -3.78 13.52 0.15
C ASP A 456 -3.45 12.02 0.23
N ALA A 457 -2.23 11.70 0.70
CA ALA A 457 -1.83 10.32 0.97
C ALA A 457 -2.77 9.65 1.98
N MET A 458 -3.16 10.37 3.04
CA MET A 458 -4.09 9.86 4.03
C MET A 458 -5.49 9.62 3.45
N GLN A 459 -6.01 10.51 2.60
CA GLN A 459 -7.29 10.30 1.93
C GLN A 459 -7.28 9.03 1.09
N ALA A 460 -6.21 8.79 0.33
CA ALA A 460 -6.06 7.58 -0.46
C ALA A 460 -5.94 6.32 0.42
N VAL A 461 -5.18 6.41 1.53
CA VAL A 461 -5.09 5.31 2.52
C VAL A 461 -6.45 5.03 3.13
N ILE A 462 -7.21 6.05 3.54
CA ILE A 462 -8.57 5.89 4.05
C ILE A 462 -9.44 5.15 3.03
N ALA A 463 -9.48 5.61 1.79
CA ALA A 463 -10.31 5.01 0.75
C ALA A 463 -9.99 3.53 0.52
N MET A 464 -8.70 3.17 0.44
CA MET A 464 -8.30 1.77 0.32
C MET A 464 -8.59 0.97 1.60
N ASN A 465 -8.39 1.55 2.78
CA ASN A 465 -8.53 0.87 4.06
C ASN A 465 -10.00 0.54 4.38
N LEU A 466 -10.95 1.34 3.89
CA LEU A 466 -12.39 1.09 4.04
C LEU A 466 -12.86 -0.19 3.34
N HIS A 467 -12.08 -0.76 2.42
CA HIS A 467 -12.35 -2.10 1.87
C HIS A 467 -12.08 -3.23 2.87
N LEU A 468 -11.26 -3.01 3.91
CA LEU A 468 -11.00 -4.03 4.92
C LEU A 468 -12.19 -4.16 5.88
N ARG A 469 -12.66 -5.40 6.07
CA ARG A 469 -13.83 -5.69 6.91
C ARG A 469 -13.48 -5.69 8.40
N ASP A 470 -12.27 -6.12 8.77
CA ASP A 470 -11.82 -6.25 10.15
C ASP A 470 -11.25 -4.91 10.70
N THR A 471 -11.74 -4.48 11.86
CA THR A 471 -11.36 -3.21 12.50
C THR A 471 -9.91 -3.19 12.97
N ARG A 472 -9.36 -4.31 13.43
CA ARG A 472 -7.95 -4.43 13.85
C ARG A 472 -7.01 -4.38 12.67
N GLN A 473 -7.40 -4.99 11.55
CA GLN A 473 -6.65 -4.88 10.31
C GLN A 473 -6.62 -3.44 9.80
N ARG A 474 -7.77 -2.74 9.80
CA ARG A 474 -7.83 -1.32 9.44
C ARG A 474 -6.96 -0.46 10.36
N ALA A 475 -7.03 -0.67 11.67
CA ALA A 475 -6.21 0.04 12.64
C ALA A 475 -4.71 -0.17 12.40
N ALA A 476 -4.29 -1.38 12.03
CA ALA A 476 -2.90 -1.68 11.71
C ALA A 476 -2.35 -0.89 10.51
N VAL A 477 -3.17 -0.67 9.49
CA VAL A 477 -2.81 0.14 8.32
C VAL A 477 -2.68 1.62 8.70
N TYR A 478 -3.66 2.19 9.41
CA TYR A 478 -3.59 3.59 9.86
C TYR A 478 -2.38 3.84 10.77
N ALA A 479 -2.13 2.97 11.75
CA ALA A 479 -0.97 3.11 12.63
C ALA A 479 0.35 3.01 11.86
N ALA A 480 0.45 2.10 10.87
CA ALA A 480 1.64 1.99 10.04
C ALA A 480 1.91 3.26 9.21
N PHE A 481 0.86 3.85 8.64
CA PHE A 481 0.94 5.09 7.89
C PHE A 481 1.39 6.26 8.79
N LEU A 482 0.74 6.45 9.94
CA LEU A 482 1.04 7.55 10.86
C LEU A 482 2.49 7.48 11.38
N VAL A 483 2.97 6.29 11.77
CA VAL A 483 4.37 6.10 12.20
C VAL A 483 5.36 6.43 11.06
N ALA A 484 5.04 6.08 9.82
CA ALA A 484 5.90 6.42 8.68
C ALA A 484 5.88 7.93 8.38
N CYS A 485 4.72 8.58 8.43
CA CYS A 485 4.62 10.04 8.32
C CYS A 485 5.44 10.74 9.40
N ARG A 486 5.30 10.31 10.65
CA ARG A 486 6.07 10.86 11.77
C ARG A 486 7.56 10.82 11.53
N ARG A 487 8.09 9.65 11.15
CA ARG A 487 9.53 9.47 10.89
C ARG A 487 10.04 10.42 9.81
N ARG A 488 9.29 10.55 8.71
CA ARG A 488 9.63 11.48 7.62
C ARG A 488 9.61 12.95 8.08
N GLU A 489 8.53 13.36 8.74
CA GLU A 489 8.35 14.77 9.11
C GLU A 489 9.36 15.22 10.19
N LEU A 490 9.75 14.32 11.11
CA LEU A 490 10.78 14.60 12.11
C LEU A 490 12.18 14.88 11.52
N GLU A 491 12.44 14.49 10.27
CA GLU A 491 13.72 14.79 9.59
C GLU A 491 13.80 16.26 9.13
N SER A 492 12.67 16.94 8.98
CA SER A 492 12.61 18.25 8.31
C SER A 492 11.81 19.33 9.06
N SER A 493 10.97 18.95 10.02
CA SER A 493 10.02 19.82 10.72
C SER A 493 10.24 19.82 12.23
N SER A 494 9.75 20.85 12.92
CA SER A 494 9.79 20.91 14.39
C SER A 494 8.81 19.89 15.00
N ARG A 495 9.06 19.40 16.21
CA ARG A 495 8.16 18.45 16.89
C ARG A 495 6.71 18.96 17.01
N GLN A 496 6.55 20.27 17.20
CA GLN A 496 5.24 20.90 17.30
C GLN A 496 4.51 20.92 15.95
N ASP A 497 5.22 21.12 14.84
CA ASP A 497 4.62 21.04 13.50
C ASP A 497 4.21 19.60 13.16
N VAL A 498 5.01 18.61 13.58
CA VAL A 498 4.67 17.18 13.45
C VAL A 498 3.41 16.85 14.24
N GLU A 499 3.31 17.28 15.51
CA GLU A 499 2.11 17.11 16.35
C GLU A 499 0.86 17.70 15.66
N ALA A 500 0.95 18.92 15.14
CA ALA A 500 -0.16 19.57 14.46
C ALA A 500 -0.57 18.87 13.15
N ASN A 501 0.40 18.31 12.42
CA ASN A 501 0.11 17.53 11.24
C ASN A 501 -0.57 16.19 11.60
N GLU A 502 -0.05 15.47 12.59
CA GLU A 502 -0.64 14.21 13.06
C GLU A 502 -2.06 14.38 13.57
N ALA A 503 -2.33 15.43 14.35
CA ALA A 503 -3.68 15.75 14.79
C ALA A 503 -4.66 15.89 13.60
N LYS A 504 -4.22 16.56 12.52
CA LYS A 504 -5.03 16.67 11.29
C LYS A 504 -5.26 15.32 10.61
N LEU A 505 -4.21 14.50 10.50
CA LEU A 505 -4.32 13.17 9.88
C LEU A 505 -5.22 12.23 10.68
N VAL A 506 -5.13 12.26 12.01
CA VAL A 506 -5.99 11.49 12.92
C VAL A 506 -7.45 11.93 12.74
N GLN A 507 -7.71 13.23 12.80
CA GLN A 507 -9.05 13.77 12.60
C GLN A 507 -9.64 13.46 11.22
N LEU A 508 -8.81 13.37 10.17
CA LEU A 508 -9.27 12.97 8.84
C LEU A 508 -9.84 11.55 8.83
N PHE A 509 -9.13 10.57 9.43
CA PHE A 509 -9.63 9.19 9.41
C PHE A 509 -10.70 8.93 10.45
N CYS A 510 -10.64 9.56 11.62
CA CYS A 510 -11.71 9.44 12.63
C CYS A 510 -13.06 9.89 12.05
N LYS A 511 -13.08 10.93 11.22
CA LYS A 511 -14.28 11.40 10.52
C LYS A 511 -14.74 10.45 9.41
N ALA A 512 -13.81 9.80 8.72
CA ALA A 512 -14.12 8.92 7.59
C ALA A 512 -14.50 7.49 8.03
N ASP A 513 -13.92 6.99 9.12
CA ASP A 513 -14.17 5.68 9.72
C ASP A 513 -14.56 5.87 11.21
N PRO A 514 -15.85 6.14 11.51
CA PRO A 514 -16.31 6.55 12.84
C PRO A 514 -16.47 5.38 13.83
N VAL A 515 -15.69 4.31 13.67
CA VAL A 515 -15.76 3.13 14.54
C VAL A 515 -14.88 3.32 15.77
N SER A 516 -15.48 3.55 16.93
CA SER A 516 -14.76 3.78 18.21
C SER A 516 -13.74 2.67 18.55
N ALA A 517 -14.10 1.40 18.37
CA ALA A 517 -13.18 0.27 18.62
C ALA A 517 -11.94 0.28 17.71
N LEU A 518 -12.02 0.91 16.53
CA LEU A 518 -10.89 1.09 15.64
C LEU A 518 -9.98 2.23 16.12
N HIS A 519 -10.56 3.34 16.61
CA HIS A 519 -9.79 4.45 17.17
C HIS A 519 -8.97 3.98 18.39
N ASP A 520 -9.59 3.22 19.28
CA ASP A 520 -8.92 2.63 20.45
C ASP A 520 -7.76 1.70 20.04
N GLU A 521 -7.97 0.88 19.02
CA GLU A 521 -6.93 -0.03 18.52
C GLU A 521 -5.79 0.72 17.82
N VAL A 522 -6.08 1.80 17.08
CA VAL A 522 -5.04 2.68 16.51
C VAL A 522 -4.20 3.29 17.62
N MET A 523 -4.83 3.89 18.64
CA MET A 523 -4.13 4.44 19.81
C MET A 523 -3.24 3.39 20.49
N ARG A 524 -3.78 2.19 20.71
CA ARG A 524 -3.01 1.07 21.30
C ARG A 524 -1.79 0.70 20.45
N LEU A 525 -1.94 0.63 19.14
CA LEU A 525 -0.85 0.29 18.22
C LEU A 525 0.20 1.40 18.11
N LEU A 526 -0.21 2.67 18.10
CA LEU A 526 0.70 3.81 18.10
C LEU A 526 1.54 3.83 19.38
N ASN A 527 0.93 3.62 20.55
CA ASN A 527 1.63 3.53 21.82
C ASN A 527 2.66 2.38 21.87
N GLN A 528 2.43 1.30 21.12
CA GLN A 528 3.35 0.14 21.07
C GLN A 528 4.46 0.27 20.03
N LYS A 529 4.16 0.88 18.87
CA LYS A 529 5.06 0.91 17.72
C LYS A 529 5.96 2.16 17.66
N THR A 530 5.60 3.22 18.37
CA THR A 530 6.41 4.45 18.40
C THR A 530 7.71 4.19 19.15
N GLU A 531 8.83 4.41 18.47
CA GLU A 531 10.16 4.26 19.06
C GLU A 531 10.44 5.43 20.02
N SER A 532 11.19 5.18 21.09
CA SER A 532 11.53 6.20 22.10
C SER A 532 12.25 7.42 21.51
N THR A 533 13.00 7.25 20.43
CA THR A 533 13.69 8.32 19.69
C THR A 533 12.75 9.18 18.85
N SER A 534 11.54 8.69 18.58
CA SER A 534 10.51 9.34 17.76
C SER A 534 9.33 9.89 18.58
N LEU A 535 9.43 9.89 19.91
CA LEU A 535 8.43 10.52 20.76
C LEU A 535 8.39 12.03 20.52
N LEU A 536 7.18 12.59 20.42
CA LEU A 536 7.00 14.04 20.35
C LEU A 536 7.08 14.65 21.75
N THR A 537 6.73 13.85 22.77
CA THR A 537 6.83 14.17 24.19
C THR A 537 8.05 13.50 24.86
N HIS A 538 8.33 13.86 26.11
CA HIS A 538 9.43 13.32 26.91
C HIS A 538 9.06 12.03 27.66
N ASN A 539 7.78 11.64 27.67
CA ASN A 539 7.29 10.47 28.39
C ASN A 539 6.20 9.74 27.61
N THR A 540 6.20 8.40 27.65
CA THR A 540 5.22 7.57 26.93
C THR A 540 3.77 7.75 27.38
N VAL A 541 3.54 8.10 28.65
CA VAL A 541 2.22 8.43 29.19
C VAL A 541 1.75 9.80 28.68
N ALA A 542 2.66 10.78 28.54
CA ALA A 542 2.33 12.07 27.92
C ALA A 542 1.97 11.90 26.44
N GLU A 543 2.69 11.01 25.74
CA GLU A 543 2.38 10.61 24.37
C GLU A 543 0.99 9.96 24.27
N ALA A 544 0.62 9.10 25.22
CA ALA A 544 -0.70 8.47 25.24
C ALA A 544 -1.82 9.50 25.45
N VAL A 545 -1.63 10.50 26.32
CA VAL A 545 -2.55 11.63 26.51
C VAL A 545 -2.69 12.45 25.22
N MET A 546 -1.58 12.69 24.52
CA MET A 546 -1.59 13.37 23.23
C MET A 546 -2.45 12.62 22.21
N TRP A 547 -2.23 11.31 22.06
CA TRP A 547 -3.02 10.49 21.15
C TRP A 547 -4.50 10.49 21.50
N ARG A 548 -4.83 10.39 22.79
CA ARG A 548 -6.22 10.48 23.27
C ARG A 548 -6.87 11.80 22.86
N ALA A 549 -6.17 12.91 23.06
CA ALA A 549 -6.67 14.22 22.67
C ALA A 549 -6.88 14.34 21.15
N MET A 550 -5.99 13.75 20.34
CA MET A 550 -6.12 13.76 18.87
C MET A 550 -7.30 12.93 18.35
N HIS A 551 -7.67 11.84 19.04
CA HIS A 551 -8.79 10.96 18.64
C HIS A 551 -10.14 11.41 19.18
N ALA A 552 -10.18 12.39 20.09
CA ALA A 552 -11.44 12.91 20.62
C ALA A 552 -12.26 13.60 19.51
N ASP A 553 -13.53 13.19 19.37
CA ASP A 553 -14.48 13.75 18.42
C ASP A 553 -15.77 14.29 19.08
N SER A 554 -16.02 13.90 20.34
CA SER A 554 -17.16 14.34 21.13
C SER A 554 -16.73 15.09 22.40
N HIS A 555 -17.68 15.83 22.98
CA HIS A 555 -17.44 16.53 24.25
C HIS A 555 -17.09 15.54 25.39
N GLU A 556 -17.70 14.34 25.40
CA GLU A 556 -17.42 13.31 26.39
C GLU A 556 -15.99 12.78 26.26
N ASP A 557 -15.49 12.59 25.04
CA ASP A 557 -14.11 12.15 24.81
C ASP A 557 -13.09 13.19 25.25
N PHE A 558 -13.37 14.48 25.01
CA PHE A 558 -12.51 15.55 25.52
C PHE A 558 -12.53 15.64 27.05
N VAL A 559 -13.64 15.32 27.71
CA VAL A 559 -13.70 15.22 29.19
C VAL A 559 -12.86 14.04 29.69
N VAL A 560 -12.91 12.90 29.00
CA VAL A 560 -12.05 11.74 29.34
C VAL A 560 -10.58 12.08 29.13
N ALA A 561 -10.22 12.70 28.00
CA ALA A 561 -8.87 13.15 27.70
C ALA A 561 -8.35 14.13 28.77
N LEU A 562 -9.21 15.07 29.22
CA LEU A 562 -8.89 16.00 30.30
C LEU A 562 -8.58 15.24 31.61
N ARG A 563 -9.42 14.28 32.00
CA ARG A 563 -9.22 13.52 33.25
C ARG A 563 -7.92 12.72 33.24
N GLU A 564 -7.63 12.05 32.13
CA GLU A 564 -6.39 11.30 31.93
C GLU A 564 -5.16 12.22 31.93
N ALA A 565 -5.24 13.39 31.29
CA ALA A 565 -4.17 14.39 31.32
C ALA A 565 -3.88 14.88 32.74
N LEU A 566 -4.92 15.19 33.52
CA LEU A 566 -4.77 15.65 34.90
C LEU A 566 -4.20 14.55 35.81
N GLU A 567 -4.63 13.29 35.62
CA GLU A 567 -4.09 12.14 36.32
C GLU A 567 -2.60 11.92 35.97
N ALA A 568 -2.23 12.07 34.70
CA ALA A 568 -0.84 12.01 34.25
C ALA A 568 0.02 13.10 34.91
N CYS A 569 -0.42 14.37 34.94
CA CYS A 569 0.32 15.44 35.61
C CYS A 569 0.55 15.15 37.10
N VAL A 570 -0.47 14.66 37.80
CA VAL A 570 -0.34 14.24 39.21
C VAL A 570 0.65 13.09 39.36
N SER A 571 0.56 12.08 38.50
CA SER A 571 1.48 10.94 38.53
C SER A 571 2.93 11.35 38.26
N PHE A 572 3.17 12.23 37.29
CA PHE A 572 4.51 12.75 36.98
C PHE A 572 5.09 13.57 38.11
N TRP A 573 4.26 14.36 38.80
CA TRP A 573 4.70 15.11 39.97
C TRP A 573 5.10 14.20 41.14
N LEU A 574 4.35 13.11 41.34
CA LEU A 574 4.57 12.15 42.41
C LEU A 574 5.53 11.00 42.03
N ALA A 575 6.17 11.07 40.86
CA ALA A 575 7.11 10.06 40.40
C ALA A 575 8.38 10.02 41.28
N GLU A 576 8.91 8.82 41.50
CA GLU A 576 10.18 8.59 42.20
C GLU A 576 11.29 8.21 41.19
N PRO A 577 12.53 8.72 41.35
CA PRO A 577 13.08 9.46 42.49
C PRO A 577 12.81 10.98 42.48
N HIS A 578 12.43 11.55 41.33
CA HIS A 578 12.16 12.97 41.16
C HIS A 578 10.97 13.17 40.22
N ALA A 579 10.26 14.30 40.38
CA ALA A 579 9.16 14.67 39.51
C ALA A 579 9.60 14.80 38.04
N GLU A 580 8.77 14.29 37.12
CA GLU A 580 9.01 14.37 35.68
C GLU A 580 8.50 15.70 35.11
N LEU A 581 9.21 16.78 35.41
CA LEU A 581 8.76 18.14 35.08
C LEU A 581 8.57 18.37 33.56
N ASP A 582 9.38 17.75 32.71
CA ASP A 582 9.26 17.90 31.25
C ASP A 582 7.99 17.26 30.71
N ALA A 583 7.59 16.11 31.27
CA ALA A 583 6.34 15.45 30.94
C ALA A 583 5.12 16.28 31.38
N ILE A 584 5.21 16.98 32.52
CA ILE A 584 4.18 17.93 32.96
C ILE A 584 4.05 19.10 31.98
N SER A 585 5.17 19.65 31.50
CA SER A 585 5.18 20.72 30.49
C SER A 585 4.54 20.25 29.18
N ASP A 586 4.82 19.03 28.74
CA ASP A 586 4.23 18.45 27.53
C ASP A 586 2.70 18.31 27.66
N VAL A 587 2.22 17.69 28.75
CA VAL A 587 0.77 17.53 29.00
C VAL A 587 0.07 18.87 29.17
N SER A 588 0.72 19.85 29.80
CA SER A 588 0.20 21.22 29.93
C SER A 588 0.06 21.90 28.56
N GLY A 589 1.02 21.67 27.66
CA GLY A 589 0.94 22.10 26.26
C GLY A 589 -0.24 21.47 25.52
N ILE A 590 -0.44 20.16 25.69
CA ILE A 590 -1.56 19.41 25.10
C ILE A 590 -2.91 19.92 25.65
N LEU A 591 -3.02 20.14 26.96
CA LEU A 591 -4.21 20.71 27.60
C LEU A 591 -4.59 22.06 26.97
N ARG A 592 -3.61 22.96 26.86
CA ARG A 592 -3.80 24.30 26.31
C ARG A 592 -4.18 24.30 24.82
N ARG A 593 -3.53 23.47 24.01
CA ARG A 593 -3.67 23.49 22.54
C ARG A 593 -4.82 22.62 22.04
N ASN A 594 -4.99 21.43 22.61
CA ASN A 594 -5.77 20.35 22.00
C ASN A 594 -7.00 19.94 22.80
N ILE A 595 -7.10 20.24 24.11
CA ILE A 595 -8.22 19.79 24.95
C ILE A 595 -9.14 20.95 25.34
N LEU A 596 -8.61 21.97 26.03
CA LEU A 596 -9.42 23.06 26.59
C LEU A 596 -10.21 23.87 25.54
N PRO A 597 -9.69 24.17 24.34
CA PRO A 597 -10.46 24.93 23.34
C PRO A 597 -11.79 24.27 22.96
N TYR A 598 -11.87 22.94 22.94
CA TYR A 598 -13.08 22.20 22.57
C TYR A 598 -14.07 22.01 23.73
N LEU A 599 -13.63 22.22 24.97
CA LEU A 599 -14.47 22.12 26.17
C LEU A 599 -15.13 23.46 26.53
N GLN A 600 -14.50 24.59 26.21
CA GLN A 600 -15.02 25.93 26.51
C GLN A 600 -16.25 26.32 25.67
N GLU A 601 -16.52 25.63 24.55
CA GLU A 601 -17.66 25.91 23.67
C GLU A 601 -19.01 25.36 24.19
N LYS A 602 -19.01 24.40 25.14
CA LYS A 602 -20.22 23.74 25.64
C LYS A 602 -20.14 23.53 27.17
N ASN A 603 -20.65 24.49 27.92
CA ASN A 603 -20.52 24.59 29.39
C ASN A 603 -21.41 23.64 30.24
N GLU A 604 -22.12 22.67 29.65
CA GLU A 604 -23.24 22.03 30.37
C GLU A 604 -22.89 20.78 31.19
N THR A 605 -21.69 20.20 31.03
CA THR A 605 -21.34 18.88 31.65
C THR A 605 -20.01 18.81 32.41
N LEU A 606 -19.21 19.87 32.47
CA LEU A 606 -17.90 19.85 33.14
C LEU A 606 -17.99 20.19 34.64
N GLY A 607 -17.18 19.52 35.46
CA GLY A 607 -16.96 19.97 36.83
C GLY A 607 -16.00 21.16 36.84
N ASP A 608 -16.41 22.30 37.41
CA ASP A 608 -15.58 23.51 37.55
C ASP A 608 -14.16 23.21 38.11
N ILE A 609 -14.05 22.18 38.94
CA ILE A 609 -12.80 21.75 39.57
C ILE A 609 -11.77 21.24 38.56
N GLU A 610 -12.18 20.47 37.54
CA GLU A 610 -11.26 19.89 36.53
C GLU A 610 -10.68 20.98 35.64
N LEU A 611 -11.47 22.00 35.28
CA LEU A 611 -10.98 23.18 34.56
C LEU A 611 -9.99 23.96 35.40
N ILE A 612 -10.32 24.23 36.66
CA ILE A 612 -9.43 24.97 37.56
C ILE A 612 -8.09 24.23 37.72
N GLU A 613 -8.12 22.90 37.85
CA GLU A 613 -6.92 22.07 37.92
C GLU A 613 -6.09 22.13 36.63
N ALA A 614 -6.72 22.11 35.45
CA ALA A 614 -6.00 22.25 34.18
C ALA A 614 -5.29 23.60 34.07
N HIS A 615 -5.95 24.69 34.50
CA HIS A 615 -5.32 26.01 34.53
C HIS A 615 -4.16 26.06 35.53
N PHE A 616 -4.23 25.35 36.66
CA PHE A 616 -3.08 25.21 37.56
C PHE A 616 -1.88 24.62 36.83
N TRP A 617 -2.03 23.47 36.16
CA TRP A 617 -0.90 22.80 35.50
C TRP A 617 -0.32 23.63 34.33
N ILE A 618 -1.17 24.30 33.57
CA ILE A 618 -0.73 25.25 32.53
C ILE A 618 0.12 26.37 33.15
N LYS A 619 -0.36 26.99 34.23
CA LYS A 619 0.37 28.05 34.92
C LYS A 619 1.64 27.54 35.58
N PHE A 620 1.62 26.33 36.12
CA PHE A 620 2.78 25.66 36.67
C PHE A 620 3.90 25.49 35.63
N ALA A 621 3.55 25.03 34.42
CA ALA A 621 4.50 24.91 33.31
C ALA A 621 5.03 26.29 32.84
N GLU A 622 4.16 27.32 32.80
CA GLU A 622 4.56 28.70 32.50
C GLU A 622 5.54 29.24 33.56
N VAL A 623 5.25 29.09 34.86
CA VAL A 623 6.15 29.49 35.96
C VAL A 623 7.52 28.85 35.80
N ARG A 624 7.58 27.55 35.49
CA ARG A 624 8.84 26.84 35.27
C ARG A 624 9.61 27.42 34.08
N SER A 625 8.96 27.57 32.93
CA SER A 625 9.60 28.09 31.71
C SER A 625 10.13 29.51 31.92
N THR A 626 9.33 30.38 32.55
CA THR A 626 9.72 31.77 32.85
C THR A 626 10.84 31.81 33.88
N ALA A 627 10.88 30.91 34.87
CA ALA A 627 11.98 30.80 35.82
C ALA A 627 13.29 30.38 35.13
N ASP A 628 13.26 29.40 34.23
CA ASP A 628 14.43 28.97 33.46
C ASP A 628 14.94 30.07 32.51
N GLU A 629 14.04 30.84 31.88
CA GLU A 629 14.39 32.01 31.08
C GLU A 629 14.98 33.14 31.94
N HIS A 630 14.38 33.41 33.10
CA HIS A 630 14.88 34.37 34.06
C HIS A 630 16.30 34.00 34.51
N ALA A 631 16.53 32.77 34.99
CA ALA A 631 17.84 32.31 35.43
C ALA A 631 18.90 32.44 34.33
N ARG A 632 18.57 32.11 33.07
CA ARG A 632 19.47 32.31 31.91
C ARG A 632 19.75 33.80 31.65
N SER A 633 18.73 34.64 31.66
CA SER A 633 18.87 36.09 31.47
C SER A 633 19.71 36.73 32.59
N THR A 634 19.46 36.35 33.85
CA THR A 634 20.23 36.81 35.01
C THR A 634 21.69 36.37 34.94
N ALA A 635 21.97 35.14 34.50
CA ALA A 635 23.34 34.66 34.30
C ALA A 635 24.07 35.42 33.16
N GLN A 636 23.38 35.69 32.05
CA GLN A 636 23.92 36.50 30.96
C GLN A 636 24.20 37.94 31.41
N LEU A 637 23.32 38.51 32.24
CA LEU A 637 23.49 39.83 32.82
C LEU A 637 24.72 39.89 33.73
N ASP A 638 24.94 38.88 34.59
CA ASP A 638 26.13 38.81 35.45
C ASP A 638 27.43 38.83 34.63
N VAL A 639 27.48 38.05 33.56
CA VAL A 639 28.62 38.04 32.62
C VAL A 639 28.79 39.39 31.93
N ALA A 640 27.69 40.00 31.47
CA ALA A 640 27.70 41.30 30.80
C ALA A 640 28.13 42.44 31.73
N LEU A 641 27.77 42.39 33.01
CA LEU A 641 28.20 43.33 34.05
C LEU A 641 29.73 43.29 34.28
N GLY A 642 30.38 42.16 33.98
CA GLY A 642 31.84 42.02 33.94
C GLY A 642 32.50 42.54 32.65
N GLY A 643 31.71 42.88 31.63
CA GLY A 643 32.16 43.37 30.32
C GLY A 643 32.08 44.90 30.14
N GLY A 644 32.31 45.38 28.91
CA GLY A 644 32.34 46.81 28.57
C GLY A 644 31.10 47.35 27.83
N ASP A 645 30.16 46.50 27.42
CA ASP A 645 29.00 46.90 26.61
C ASP A 645 27.81 47.32 27.49
N ARG A 646 27.67 48.63 27.69
CA ARG A 646 26.61 49.22 28.51
C ARG A 646 25.20 49.07 27.90
N THR A 647 25.10 48.89 26.59
CA THR A 647 23.79 48.79 25.91
C THR A 647 23.19 47.42 26.15
N LEU A 648 24.01 46.36 26.01
CA LEU A 648 23.63 44.99 26.31
C LEU A 648 23.23 44.81 27.78
N VAL A 649 23.99 45.39 28.71
CA VAL A 649 23.66 45.37 30.15
C VAL A 649 22.30 46.00 30.42
N PHE A 650 21.98 47.13 29.79
CA PHE A 650 20.69 47.79 29.98
C PHE A 650 19.52 46.95 29.45
N GLN A 651 19.68 46.33 28.27
CA GLN A 651 18.66 45.45 27.70
C GLN A 651 18.41 44.22 28.58
N LEU A 652 19.47 43.50 28.95
CA LEU A 652 19.37 42.30 29.80
C LEU A 652 18.77 42.63 31.18
N ALA A 653 19.07 43.79 31.76
CA ALA A 653 18.46 44.23 33.02
C ALA A 653 16.96 44.56 32.88
N GLN A 654 16.52 45.07 31.73
CA GLN A 654 15.08 45.27 31.47
C GLN A 654 14.36 43.94 31.27
N ASP A 655 14.97 43.02 30.52
CA ASP A 655 14.42 41.70 30.23
C ASP A 655 14.31 40.85 31.50
N GLU A 656 15.38 40.79 32.31
CA GLU A 656 15.37 40.13 33.62
C GLU A 656 14.26 40.67 34.53
N SER A 657 14.13 42.00 34.63
CA SER A 657 13.10 42.63 35.47
C SER A 657 11.68 42.39 34.95
N ALA A 658 11.51 42.25 33.63
CA ALA A 658 10.23 41.87 33.03
C ALA A 658 9.87 40.42 33.35
N LEU A 659 10.81 39.49 33.17
CA LEU A 659 10.63 38.07 33.48
C LEU A 659 10.29 37.85 34.97
N LEU A 660 10.96 38.56 35.89
CA LEU A 660 10.67 38.42 37.32
C LEU A 660 9.28 38.96 37.71
N ARG A 661 8.80 40.02 37.03
CA ARG A 661 7.43 40.54 37.21
C ARG A 661 6.39 39.57 36.67
N GLU A 662 6.67 38.97 35.51
CA GLU A 662 5.82 37.95 34.91
C GLU A 662 5.75 36.69 35.78
N LEU A 663 6.90 36.21 36.28
CA LEU A 663 6.98 35.07 37.19
C LEU A 663 6.14 35.28 38.45
N HIS A 664 6.18 36.49 39.03
CA HIS A 664 5.32 36.84 40.16
C HIS A 664 3.83 36.73 39.82
N ALA A 665 3.40 37.29 38.69
CA ALA A 665 2.00 37.25 38.26
C ALA A 665 1.53 35.81 38.01
N LEU A 666 2.33 35.02 37.29
CA LEU A 666 2.05 33.61 37.02
C LEU A 666 1.96 32.79 38.31
N THR A 667 2.83 33.06 39.28
CA THR A 667 2.81 32.39 40.60
C THR A 667 1.54 32.74 41.36
N GLN A 668 1.10 34.00 41.36
CA GLN A 668 -0.16 34.42 41.99
C GLN A 668 -1.38 33.75 41.35
N GLU A 669 -1.42 33.66 40.02
CA GLU A 669 -2.47 32.98 39.28
C GLU A 669 -2.51 31.48 39.60
N ALA A 670 -1.35 30.81 39.55
CA ALA A 670 -1.25 29.39 39.88
C ALA A 670 -1.74 29.09 41.31
N LEU A 671 -1.38 29.92 42.30
CA LEU A 671 -1.85 29.77 43.68
C LEU A 671 -3.38 29.79 43.81
N SER A 672 -4.05 30.63 43.02
CA SER A 672 -5.51 30.73 43.03
C SER A 672 -6.20 29.44 42.54
N HIS A 673 -5.50 28.64 41.73
CA HIS A 673 -6.00 27.39 41.18
C HIS A 673 -5.58 26.13 41.97
N GLY A 674 -4.56 26.23 42.84
CA GLY A 674 -3.99 25.09 43.57
C GLY A 674 -4.99 24.30 44.43
N GLY A 675 -6.12 24.89 44.80
CA GLY A 675 -7.12 24.27 45.65
C GLY A 675 -7.83 23.10 44.96
N ALA A 676 -7.97 23.16 43.63
CA ALA A 676 -8.52 22.06 42.85
C ALA A 676 -7.57 20.85 42.84
N LEU A 677 -6.27 21.09 42.69
CA LEU A 677 -5.23 20.06 42.69
C LEU A 677 -5.17 19.32 44.05
N VAL A 678 -5.16 20.07 45.15
CA VAL A 678 -5.10 19.50 46.51
C VAL A 678 -6.35 18.66 46.85
N ARG A 679 -7.50 18.97 46.25
CA ARG A 679 -8.72 18.17 46.38
C ARG A 679 -8.60 16.82 45.68
N ARG A 680 -7.92 16.75 44.52
CA ARG A 680 -7.65 15.49 43.82
C ARG A 680 -6.65 14.64 44.61
N SER A 681 -5.51 15.21 44.97
CA SER A 681 -4.47 14.54 45.75
C SER A 681 -3.84 15.49 46.75
N ARG A 682 -3.96 15.17 48.04
CA ARG A 682 -3.36 15.97 49.12
C ARG A 682 -1.85 16.10 48.98
N SER A 683 -1.20 15.06 48.47
CA SER A 683 0.26 15.04 48.26
C SER A 683 0.73 16.08 47.26
N CYS A 684 -0.15 16.56 46.36
CA CYS A 684 0.18 17.59 45.37
C CYS A 684 0.23 19.01 45.96
N VAL A 685 -0.03 19.20 47.25
CA VAL A 685 0.27 20.48 47.93
C VAL A 685 1.74 20.88 47.75
N THR A 686 2.62 19.89 47.60
CA THR A 686 4.05 20.12 47.35
C THR A 686 4.30 20.83 46.03
N ALA A 687 3.48 20.63 44.99
CA ALA A 687 3.58 21.37 43.72
C ALA A 687 3.21 22.85 43.91
N VAL A 688 2.17 23.12 44.72
CA VAL A 688 1.72 24.47 45.06
C VAL A 688 2.78 25.20 45.90
N THR A 689 3.47 24.50 46.80
CA THR A 689 4.56 25.12 47.57
C THR A 689 5.83 25.29 46.76
N TRP A 690 6.07 24.39 45.80
CA TRP A 690 7.24 24.42 44.92
C TRP A 690 7.24 25.66 44.01
N ILE A 691 6.11 26.07 43.43
CA ILE A 691 6.06 27.29 42.61
C ILE A 691 6.45 28.56 43.39
N VAL A 692 6.09 28.65 44.68
CA VAL A 692 6.48 29.78 45.54
C VAL A 692 7.94 29.67 45.96
N GLN A 693 8.43 28.45 46.19
CA GLN A 693 9.85 28.19 46.43
C GLN A 693 10.69 28.66 45.23
N VAL A 694 10.32 28.27 44.00
CA VAL A 694 10.99 28.68 42.76
C VAL A 694 11.03 30.19 42.64
N PHE A 695 9.90 30.89 42.83
CA PHE A 695 9.89 32.35 42.81
C PHE A 695 10.85 32.97 43.86
N ALA A 696 10.88 32.44 45.08
CA ALA A 696 11.79 32.92 46.11
C ALA A 696 13.27 32.68 45.77
N GLU A 697 13.58 31.54 45.14
CA GLU A 697 14.91 31.21 44.64
C GLU A 697 15.34 32.17 43.51
N GLU A 698 14.46 32.45 42.55
CA GLU A 698 14.72 33.38 41.45
C GLU A 698 14.90 34.83 41.94
N VAL A 699 14.13 35.27 42.95
CA VAL A 699 14.35 36.56 43.61
C VAL A 699 15.74 36.59 44.28
N ALA A 700 16.14 35.51 44.95
CA ALA A 700 17.46 35.42 45.57
C ALA A 700 18.58 35.48 44.52
N LEU A 701 18.39 34.82 43.37
CA LEU A 701 19.31 34.81 42.24
C LEU A 701 19.46 36.21 41.63
N SER A 702 18.35 36.87 41.32
CA SER A 702 18.27 38.25 40.82
C SER A 702 19.04 39.21 41.72
N VAL A 703 18.78 39.20 43.03
CA VAL A 703 19.41 40.12 43.97
C VAL A 703 20.93 39.92 44.06
N ARG A 704 21.39 38.67 43.96
CA ARG A 704 22.83 38.36 44.01
C ARG A 704 23.54 38.86 42.75
N LEU A 705 22.99 38.51 41.59
CA LEU A 705 23.67 38.60 40.29
C LEU A 705 23.29 39.85 39.48
N ALA A 706 22.01 40.23 39.41
CA ALA A 706 21.55 41.37 38.60
C ALA A 706 21.86 42.75 39.21
N THR A 707 22.32 42.79 40.46
CA THR A 707 22.65 44.03 41.21
C THR A 707 21.55 45.10 41.25
N PRO A 708 20.29 44.74 41.58
CA PRO A 708 19.18 45.68 41.59
C PRO A 708 19.34 46.80 42.64
N GLY A 709 18.72 47.94 42.38
CA GLY A 709 18.68 49.06 43.33
C GLY A 709 17.89 48.76 44.61
N ALA A 710 18.15 49.52 45.68
CA ALA A 710 17.57 49.29 47.01
C ALA A 710 16.03 49.27 47.05
N SER A 711 15.36 50.12 46.27
CA SER A 711 13.90 50.14 46.17
C SER A 711 13.33 48.86 45.56
N VAL A 712 13.96 48.35 44.50
CA VAL A 712 13.55 47.14 43.77
C VAL A 712 13.74 45.91 44.64
N MET A 713 14.87 45.79 45.36
CA MET A 713 15.10 44.68 46.29
C MET A 713 14.01 44.58 47.37
N MET A 714 13.63 45.72 47.96
CA MET A 714 12.58 45.76 48.98
C MET A 714 11.21 45.42 48.41
N GLU A 715 10.93 45.80 47.17
CA GLU A 715 9.70 45.42 46.47
C GLU A 715 9.62 43.91 46.23
N GLN A 716 10.70 43.29 45.73
CA GLN A 716 10.74 41.85 45.48
C GLN A 716 10.63 41.04 46.77
N LEU A 717 11.29 41.48 47.85
CA LEU A 717 11.16 40.82 49.15
C LEU A 717 9.73 40.90 49.71
N ARG A 718 9.04 42.03 49.52
CA ARG A 718 7.61 42.15 49.89
C ARG A 718 6.73 41.20 49.07
N LYS A 719 7.01 41.04 47.78
CA LYS A 719 6.29 40.10 46.91
C LYS A 719 6.45 38.65 47.37
N VAL A 720 7.67 38.23 47.76
CA VAL A 720 7.91 36.90 48.33
C VAL A 720 7.09 36.70 49.61
N PHE A 721 7.10 37.66 50.54
CA PHE A 721 6.30 37.54 51.77
C PHE A 721 4.79 37.53 51.49
N ALA A 722 4.31 38.35 50.56
CA ALA A 722 2.90 38.37 50.17
C ALA A 722 2.43 37.02 49.60
N LEU A 723 3.25 36.33 48.81
CA LEU A 723 2.94 34.99 48.31
C LEU A 723 2.89 33.94 49.43
N VAL A 724 3.77 34.04 50.43
CA VAL A 724 3.74 33.15 51.61
C VAL A 724 2.51 33.42 52.49
N GLU A 725 2.15 34.69 52.69
CA GLU A 725 0.90 35.07 53.37
C GLU A 725 -0.33 34.57 52.61
N GLN A 726 -0.29 34.60 51.27
CA GLN A 726 -1.35 34.06 50.43
C GLN A 726 -1.45 32.53 50.54
N LEU A 727 -0.32 31.81 50.57
CA LEU A 727 -0.28 30.36 50.82
C LEU A 727 -0.93 30.01 52.16
N ASP A 728 -0.64 30.78 53.22
CA ASP A 728 -1.21 30.60 54.56
C ASP A 728 -2.72 30.88 54.57
N GLY A 729 -3.14 32.01 53.97
CA GLY A 729 -4.55 32.39 53.86
C GLY A 729 -5.40 31.40 53.05
N LEU A 730 -4.79 30.68 52.11
CA LEU A 730 -5.43 29.60 51.34
C LEU A 730 -5.36 28.23 52.04
N GLY A 731 -4.68 28.13 53.19
CA GLY A 731 -4.62 26.93 54.03
C GLY A 731 -3.59 25.88 53.58
N TYR A 732 -2.67 26.20 52.66
CA TYR A 732 -1.68 25.22 52.17
C TYR A 732 -0.53 24.96 53.14
N ILE A 733 -0.36 25.81 54.16
CA ILE A 733 0.70 25.71 55.18
C ILE A 733 0.25 24.86 56.39
N ASP A 734 -0.96 24.28 56.37
CA ASP A 734 -1.43 23.39 57.45
C ASP A 734 -0.41 22.25 57.69
N PRO A 735 0.11 22.07 58.92
CA PRO A 735 1.06 21.01 59.26
C PRO A 735 0.58 19.59 58.95
N ASN A 736 -0.73 19.37 58.82
CA ASN A 736 -1.33 18.10 58.44
C ASN A 736 -1.37 17.87 56.93
N LEU A 737 -1.11 18.92 56.14
CA LEU A 737 -1.18 18.92 54.69
C LEU A 737 0.23 18.96 54.08
N ILE A 738 1.08 19.91 54.48
CA ILE A 738 2.42 20.09 53.91
C ILE A 738 3.44 19.11 54.54
N PRO A 739 4.19 18.33 53.74
CA PRO A 739 5.30 17.53 54.25
C PRO A 739 6.39 18.41 54.87
N ARG A 740 6.98 17.96 55.99
CA ARG A 740 8.02 18.72 56.71
C ARG A 740 9.21 19.10 55.84
N GLN A 741 9.57 18.25 54.88
CA GLN A 741 10.69 18.52 53.98
C GLN A 741 10.38 19.68 53.02
N SER A 742 9.24 19.66 52.33
CA SER A 742 8.83 20.74 51.43
C SER A 742 8.61 22.06 52.17
N ALA A 743 8.06 22.01 53.40
CA ALA A 743 7.98 23.20 54.26
C ALA A 743 9.37 23.78 54.56
N ARG A 744 10.34 22.91 54.88
CA ARG A 744 11.72 23.33 55.15
C ARG A 744 12.37 23.95 53.91
N GLU A 745 12.23 23.32 52.75
CA GLU A 745 12.77 23.81 51.47
C GLU A 745 12.21 25.19 51.11
N LEU A 746 10.89 25.37 51.21
CA LEU A 746 10.24 26.67 51.02
C LEU A 746 10.78 27.74 51.97
N PHE A 747 10.84 27.47 53.28
CA PHE A 747 11.31 28.45 54.25
C PHE A 747 12.82 28.72 54.16
N ASP A 748 13.61 27.74 53.71
CA ASP A 748 15.04 27.91 53.43
C ASP A 748 15.24 28.79 52.18
N ALA A 749 14.43 28.64 51.12
CA ALA A 749 14.42 29.53 49.95
C ALA A 749 14.02 30.97 50.30
N VAL A 750 12.94 31.16 51.07
CA VAL A 750 12.52 32.48 51.58
C VAL A 750 13.62 33.11 52.44
N ARG A 751 14.30 32.32 53.28
CA ARG A 751 15.44 32.79 54.07
C ARG A 751 16.61 33.20 53.16
N ALA A 752 16.90 32.44 52.11
CA ALA A 752 17.96 32.75 51.15
C ALA A 752 17.70 34.09 50.44
N ALA A 753 16.46 34.34 50.00
CA ALA A 753 16.04 35.62 49.41
C ALA A 753 16.22 36.78 50.41
N ARG A 754 15.78 36.60 51.66
CA ARG A 754 15.94 37.61 52.72
C ARG A 754 17.40 37.92 53.01
N VAL A 755 18.24 36.90 53.11
CA VAL A 755 19.69 37.05 53.36
C VAL A 755 20.36 37.74 52.18
N ALA A 756 20.03 37.37 50.95
CA ALA A 756 20.57 38.02 49.74
C ALA A 756 20.23 39.53 49.73
N CYS A 757 18.97 39.89 50.00
CA CYS A 757 18.55 41.29 50.10
C CYS A 757 19.28 42.04 51.22
N GLY A 758 19.43 41.42 52.40
CA GLY A 758 20.11 42.02 53.53
C GLY A 758 21.62 42.26 53.28
N GLN A 759 22.31 41.26 52.70
CA GLN A 759 23.72 41.37 52.33
C GLN A 759 23.92 42.45 51.27
N LYS A 760 23.12 42.44 50.20
CA LYS A 760 23.24 43.43 49.13
C LYS A 760 22.91 44.85 49.60
N SER A 761 21.91 45.01 50.45
CA SER A 761 21.61 46.30 51.07
C SER A 761 22.76 46.80 51.94
N HIS A 762 23.44 45.91 52.67
CA HIS A 762 24.64 46.26 53.42
C HIS A 762 25.79 46.68 52.49
N ASP A 763 26.02 45.93 51.41
CA ASP A 763 27.06 46.24 50.43
C ASP A 763 26.82 47.60 49.74
N LEU A 764 25.57 47.91 49.40
CA LEU A 764 25.20 49.22 48.84
C LEU A 764 25.46 50.35 49.84
N LEU A 765 25.08 50.17 51.11
CA LEU A 765 25.36 51.15 52.18
C LEU A 765 26.87 51.35 52.40
N VAL A 766 27.65 50.26 52.38
CA VAL A 766 29.12 50.31 52.50
C VAL A 766 29.74 50.99 51.27
N SER A 767 29.24 50.70 50.07
CA SER A 767 29.70 51.35 48.83
C SER A 767 29.37 52.83 48.81
N GLU A 768 28.18 53.23 49.26
CA GLU A 768 27.75 54.62 49.39
C GLU A 768 28.54 55.36 50.48
N ALA A 769 28.81 54.71 51.61
CA ALA A 769 29.71 55.21 52.66
C ALA A 769 31.15 55.39 52.14
N LYS A 770 31.66 54.45 51.31
CA LYS A 770 32.96 54.57 50.64
C LYS A 770 32.98 55.69 49.61
N LYS A 771 31.93 55.86 48.80
CA LYS A 771 31.81 56.97 47.83
C LYS A 771 31.73 58.32 48.51
N THR A 772 30.97 58.44 49.60
CA THR A 772 30.88 59.68 50.39
C THR A 772 32.17 59.98 51.15
N ALA A 773 32.90 58.96 51.63
CA ALA A 773 34.24 59.13 52.20
C ALA A 773 35.28 59.54 51.14
N ALA A 774 35.23 58.96 49.94
CA ALA A 774 36.11 59.31 48.81
C ALA A 774 35.81 60.71 48.25
N ALA A 775 34.54 61.12 48.20
CA ALA A 775 34.13 62.47 47.81
C ALA A 775 34.61 63.55 48.81
N ARG A 776 34.85 63.18 50.08
CA ARG A 776 35.47 64.05 51.10
C ARG A 776 37.01 64.09 51.02
N GLN A 777 37.64 63.27 50.17
CA GLN A 777 39.10 63.21 49.97
C GLN A 777 39.58 63.82 48.64
N LEU A 778 38.70 64.38 47.82
CA LEU A 778 39.09 65.21 46.67
C LEU A 778 39.58 66.58 47.18
N PRO A 779 40.86 66.96 46.98
CA PRO A 779 41.32 68.32 47.23
C PRO A 779 40.72 69.27 46.18
N LEU A 780 40.42 70.50 46.61
CA LEU A 780 40.17 71.67 45.76
C LEU A 780 41.24 71.84 44.66
#